data_AF-A0A379M002-F1
#
_entry.id   AF-A0A379M002-F1
#
_cell.length_a   1.000
_cell.length_b   1.000
_cell.length_c   1.000
_cell.angle_alpha   90.00
_cell.angle_beta   90.00
_cell.angle_gamma   90.00
#
_symmetry.space_group_name_H-M   'P 1'
#
loop_
_entity.id
_entity.type
_entity.pdbx_description
1 polymer ?
#
loop_
_entity_poly.entity_id
_entity_poly.type
_entity_poly.pdbx_seq_one_letter_code
_entity_poly.pdbx_strand_id
1 'polypeptide(L)'
;MPTTAEHLRIALDGAWHEARERARTDLAHEKFAPHYTPETDKARAIALEQMRLLAEHGYAAAGFSVESGGTGDAGSAVASIEMLAMSDLSLMVKAGVQWGLFGGAIENLGTERHHEKYVRRLIDLDVLGCFAMTETGHGSDVQSLETTATYDPDTQEFVIHSPTPSSRKDYIGGAAQHARFAAVFAQLVTQGETHGVHCFVVPIRDEDGHDLPGVTTSDCGYKGGLPGVDNGRIVFDRVRVPRENLLDKYADVEPDGTYVSDIDNPSRRFFTMLGTLVRGRITVGGSAGAAARVALSIATRYAEKRRQFDAPGREGEVPIMDYLVHQRRLLPLIARSYALGFAQNELLTTMHRLQSTSLQELDAQEQRELEGRAAGLKVANTWHASRAIQECREACGGAGYMAENRLTALRADVDVFTTFEGDNHVLTQLVAKELLTAYADEVQGMSPVEWMRFAATTISDIVKKRTAAQQIIQTIVDTRQDNEEDGSLFDRGTQVTMFEDREQYLLSTAARRLQGAMKREDNPFDAFNFVQDHVLHAARAHIDRVVLEAFVAAIEDCTDETARDLLSELCDLYALTIIDEDKAWFMEHRLLSVERAKAVTRGINERCRSLRPHALTLVEGLGVPEYLLGSAMLEREGAVVPPQDVSV
;
A
#
# COMPACT_ATOMS: atom_id res chain seq x y z
N MET A 1 -8.49 -31.38 12.30
CA MET A 1 -7.31 -31.04 11.48
C MET A 1 -7.70 -29.83 10.66
N PRO A 2 -6.78 -28.88 10.41
CA PRO A 2 -7.10 -27.73 9.59
C PRO A 2 -7.51 -28.16 8.17
N THR A 3 -8.42 -27.41 7.57
CA THR A 3 -8.80 -27.55 6.16
C THR A 3 -7.71 -27.00 5.25
N THR A 4 -7.70 -27.38 3.97
CA THR A 4 -6.79 -26.78 2.98
C THR A 4 -6.93 -25.26 2.92
N ALA A 5 -8.14 -24.72 3.04
CA ALA A 5 -8.37 -23.27 3.11
C ALA A 5 -7.69 -22.62 4.33
N GLU A 6 -7.72 -23.28 5.49
CA GLU A 6 -7.02 -22.79 6.68
C GLU A 6 -5.50 -22.82 6.50
N HIS A 7 -4.94 -23.86 5.87
CA HIS A 7 -3.51 -23.90 5.53
C HIS A 7 -3.11 -22.80 4.55
N LEU A 8 -3.93 -22.53 3.51
CA LEU A 8 -3.73 -21.42 2.60
C LEU A 8 -3.77 -20.06 3.32
N ARG A 9 -4.71 -19.89 4.26
CA ARG A 9 -4.84 -18.67 5.06
C ARG A 9 -3.63 -18.47 5.99
N ILE A 10 -3.19 -19.52 6.68
CA ILE A 10 -2.00 -19.48 7.55
C ILE A 10 -0.77 -19.07 6.73
N ALA A 11 -0.58 -19.65 5.55
CA ALA A 11 0.50 -19.26 4.65
C ALA A 11 0.39 -17.78 4.25
N LEU A 12 -0.80 -17.33 3.82
CA LEU A 12 -1.04 -15.95 3.38
C LEU A 12 -0.92 -14.93 4.52
N ASP A 13 -1.19 -15.32 5.77
CA ASP A 13 -1.07 -14.45 6.93
C ASP A 13 0.37 -14.30 7.43
N GLY A 14 1.26 -15.26 7.13
CA GLY A 14 2.67 -15.20 7.48
C GLY A 14 2.93 -15.02 8.99
N ALA A 15 3.99 -14.28 9.33
CA ALA A 15 4.47 -14.11 10.71
C ALA A 15 3.45 -13.46 11.67
N TRP A 16 2.44 -12.76 11.14
CA TRP A 16 1.41 -12.06 11.94
C TRP A 16 0.04 -12.73 11.89
N HIS A 17 -0.01 -14.05 11.67
CA HIS A 17 -1.26 -14.83 11.70
C HIS A 17 -2.09 -14.59 12.96
N GLU A 18 -1.50 -14.66 14.14
CA GLU A 18 -2.21 -14.44 15.41
C GLU A 18 -2.81 -13.02 15.53
N ALA A 19 -2.09 -12.00 15.05
CA ALA A 19 -2.59 -10.63 15.04
C ALA A 19 -3.79 -10.48 14.08
N ARG A 20 -3.72 -11.11 12.90
CA ARG A 20 -4.80 -11.11 11.91
C ARG A 20 -6.02 -11.91 12.38
N GLU A 21 -5.84 -13.05 13.03
CA GLU A 21 -6.94 -13.85 13.61
C GLU A 21 -7.64 -13.14 14.77
N ARG A 22 -6.89 -12.47 15.65
CA ARG A 22 -7.46 -11.57 16.66
C ARG A 22 -8.30 -10.47 16.00
N ALA A 23 -7.77 -9.83 14.96
CA ALA A 23 -8.50 -8.80 14.24
C ALA A 23 -9.79 -9.32 13.59
N ARG A 24 -9.77 -10.51 12.99
CA ARG A 24 -11.01 -11.16 12.51
C ARG A 24 -12.01 -11.32 13.64
N THR A 25 -11.57 -11.86 14.78
CA THR A 25 -12.43 -12.11 15.95
C THR A 25 -13.08 -10.83 16.48
N ASP A 26 -12.31 -9.76 16.65
CA ASP A 26 -12.83 -8.50 17.19
C ASP A 26 -13.79 -7.81 16.19
N LEU A 27 -13.49 -7.91 14.89
CA LEU A 27 -14.36 -7.40 13.82
C LEU A 27 -15.67 -8.19 13.67
N ALA A 28 -15.87 -9.30 14.40
CA ALA A 28 -17.14 -10.00 14.45
C ALA A 28 -18.23 -9.24 15.24
N HIS A 29 -17.84 -8.22 16.02
CA HIS A 29 -18.80 -7.39 16.75
C HIS A 29 -19.71 -6.61 15.79
N GLU A 30 -21.01 -6.53 16.07
CA GLU A 30 -22.03 -5.95 15.17
C GLU A 30 -21.73 -4.51 14.71
N LYS A 31 -21.08 -3.72 15.57
CA LYS A 31 -20.66 -2.35 15.27
C LYS A 31 -19.59 -2.24 14.17
N PHE A 32 -18.90 -3.33 13.84
CA PHE A 32 -17.97 -3.41 12.70
C PHE A 32 -18.59 -4.11 11.48
N ALA A 33 -19.89 -4.46 11.53
CA ALA A 33 -20.55 -5.01 10.36
C ALA A 33 -20.51 -3.99 9.22
N PRO A 34 -20.22 -4.41 7.97
CA PRO A 34 -20.24 -3.52 6.83
C PRO A 34 -21.61 -2.82 6.71
N HIS A 35 -21.60 -1.50 6.50
CA HIS A 35 -22.80 -0.70 6.40
C HIS A 35 -22.76 0.23 5.20
N TYR A 36 -23.94 0.67 4.75
CA TYR A 36 -24.09 1.74 3.77
C TYR A 36 -24.96 2.84 4.35
N THR A 37 -24.47 4.07 4.27
CA THR A 37 -25.26 5.27 4.59
C THR A 37 -24.93 6.37 3.59
N PRO A 38 -25.93 7.02 2.98
CA PRO A 38 -25.71 8.20 2.15
C PRO A 38 -25.43 9.46 2.99
N GLU A 39 -25.74 9.42 4.30
CA GLU A 39 -25.53 10.53 5.22
C GLU A 39 -24.09 10.55 5.74
N THR A 40 -23.32 11.56 5.33
CA THR A 40 -21.90 11.71 5.68
C THR A 40 -21.69 11.89 7.19
N ASP A 41 -22.53 12.68 7.87
CA ASP A 41 -22.40 12.91 9.31
C ASP A 41 -22.59 11.62 10.12
N LYS A 42 -23.54 10.78 9.69
CA LYS A 42 -23.75 9.45 10.27
C LYS A 42 -22.55 8.54 10.05
N ALA A 43 -21.97 8.52 8.85
CA ALA A 43 -20.76 7.74 8.57
C ALA A 43 -19.58 8.17 9.44
N ARG A 44 -19.40 9.49 9.63
CA ARG A 44 -18.34 10.08 10.47
C ARG A 44 -18.49 9.72 11.95
N ALA A 45 -19.72 9.77 12.45
CA ALA A 45 -20.04 9.39 13.83
C ALA A 45 -19.75 7.90 14.08
N ILE A 46 -20.16 7.03 13.15
CA ILE A 46 -19.90 5.58 13.23
C ILE A 46 -18.40 5.30 13.25
N ALA A 47 -17.62 5.91 12.33
CA ALA A 47 -16.18 5.70 12.26
C ALA A 47 -15.46 6.14 13.55
N LEU A 48 -15.89 7.26 14.18
CA LEU A 48 -15.33 7.68 15.47
C LEU A 48 -15.72 6.73 16.61
N GLU A 49 -16.97 6.25 16.64
CA GLU A 49 -17.41 5.27 17.63
C GLU A 49 -16.63 3.96 17.53
N GLN A 50 -16.44 3.45 16.33
CA GLN A 50 -15.63 2.27 16.05
C GLN A 50 -14.17 2.47 16.49
N MET A 51 -13.58 3.64 16.26
CA MET A 51 -12.23 3.95 16.76
C MET A 51 -12.14 3.86 18.29
N ARG A 52 -13.15 4.32 19.02
CA ARG A 52 -13.18 4.21 20.50
C ARG A 52 -13.18 2.75 20.95
N LEU A 53 -13.95 1.90 20.27
CA LEU A 53 -13.93 0.46 20.53
C LEU A 53 -12.54 -0.14 20.24
N LEU A 54 -11.91 0.23 19.14
CA LEU A 54 -10.54 -0.24 18.83
C LEU A 54 -9.53 0.20 19.90
N ALA A 55 -9.66 1.42 20.44
CA ALA A 55 -8.82 1.91 21.53
C ALA A 55 -9.01 1.09 22.81
N GLU A 56 -10.25 0.75 23.18
CA GLU A 56 -10.57 -0.11 24.33
C GLU A 56 -9.95 -1.52 24.20
N HIS A 57 -9.83 -2.04 22.97
CA HIS A 57 -9.18 -3.32 22.68
C HIS A 57 -7.66 -3.21 22.49
N GLY A 58 -7.07 -2.02 22.64
CA GLY A 58 -5.63 -1.80 22.60
C GLY A 58 -4.99 -1.87 21.21
N TYR A 59 -5.77 -1.69 20.13
CA TYR A 59 -5.29 -1.81 18.74
C TYR A 59 -4.13 -0.88 18.41
N ALA A 60 -4.14 0.32 18.98
CA ALA A 60 -3.16 1.35 18.72
C ALA A 60 -1.81 1.08 19.39
N ALA A 61 -1.81 0.39 20.54
CA ALA A 61 -0.64 0.28 21.42
C ALA A 61 0.56 -0.38 20.73
N ALA A 62 0.33 -1.35 19.85
CA ALA A 62 1.40 -2.01 19.09
C ALA A 62 2.17 -1.06 18.16
N GLY A 63 1.56 0.06 17.78
CA GLY A 63 2.15 1.03 16.87
C GLY A 63 3.16 2.00 17.48
N PHE A 64 3.37 1.95 18.80
CA PHE A 64 4.22 2.90 19.55
C PHE A 64 5.25 2.13 20.39
N SER A 65 6.38 2.78 20.68
CA SER A 65 7.45 2.21 21.51
C SER A 65 6.98 1.89 22.92
N VAL A 66 7.67 0.96 23.59
CA VAL A 66 7.36 0.58 24.98
C VAL A 66 7.58 1.77 25.91
N GLU A 67 8.64 2.53 25.66
CA GLU A 67 9.01 3.75 26.38
C GLU A 67 7.92 4.83 26.29
N SER A 68 7.22 4.91 25.15
CA SER A 68 6.13 5.86 24.93
C SER A 68 4.75 5.32 25.34
N GLY A 69 4.69 4.13 25.94
CA GLY A 69 3.46 3.52 26.47
C GLY A 69 2.74 2.57 25.51
N GLY A 70 3.40 2.13 24.45
CA GLY A 70 2.95 1.09 23.52
C GLY A 70 3.56 -0.30 23.80
N THR A 71 3.54 -1.19 22.79
CA THR A 71 4.14 -2.54 22.89
C THR A 71 5.33 -2.78 21.96
N GLY A 72 5.64 -1.83 21.07
CA GLY A 72 6.79 -1.92 20.14
C GLY A 72 6.64 -2.91 18.98
N ASP A 73 5.47 -3.53 18.78
CA ASP A 73 5.25 -4.49 17.69
C ASP A 73 4.66 -3.79 16.44
N ALA A 74 5.53 -3.03 15.77
CA ALA A 74 5.14 -2.26 14.59
C ALA A 74 4.56 -3.14 13.47
N GLY A 75 5.00 -4.41 13.38
CA GLY A 75 4.50 -5.37 12.42
C GLY A 75 3.04 -5.73 12.69
N SER A 76 2.73 -6.08 13.95
CA SER A 76 1.37 -6.37 14.40
C SER A 76 0.46 -5.15 14.25
N ALA A 77 0.98 -3.94 14.48
CA ALA A 77 0.22 -2.71 14.31
C ALA A 77 -0.23 -2.50 12.85
N VAL A 78 0.66 -2.69 11.88
CA VAL A 78 0.31 -2.59 10.45
C VAL A 78 -0.62 -3.73 10.03
N ALA A 79 -0.32 -4.98 10.44
CA ALA A 79 -1.18 -6.12 10.14
C ALA A 79 -2.60 -5.92 10.69
N SER A 80 -2.76 -5.37 11.91
CA SER A 80 -4.07 -5.13 12.51
C SER A 80 -4.85 -4.03 11.78
N ILE A 81 -4.20 -2.94 11.38
CA ILE A 81 -4.85 -1.87 10.58
C ILE A 81 -5.23 -2.37 9.18
N GLU A 82 -4.39 -3.20 8.55
CA GLU A 82 -4.71 -3.88 7.28
C GLU A 82 -6.06 -4.60 7.37
N MET A 83 -6.32 -5.30 8.47
CA MET A 83 -7.55 -6.08 8.66
C MET A 83 -8.81 -5.23 8.79
N LEU A 84 -8.71 -3.98 9.25
CA LEU A 84 -9.87 -3.06 9.31
C LEU A 84 -10.47 -2.82 7.92
N ALA A 85 -9.65 -2.88 6.86
CA ALA A 85 -10.12 -2.76 5.48
C ALA A 85 -11.06 -3.90 5.06
N MET A 86 -11.08 -5.02 5.77
CA MET A 86 -12.08 -6.08 5.54
C MET A 86 -13.48 -5.68 6.00
N SER A 87 -13.60 -4.72 6.93
CA SER A 87 -14.84 -4.22 7.51
C SER A 87 -15.25 -2.86 6.91
N ASP A 88 -14.44 -1.82 7.09
CA ASP A 88 -14.73 -0.45 6.62
C ASP A 88 -13.42 0.31 6.32
N LEU A 89 -13.29 0.78 5.08
CA LEU A 89 -12.13 1.57 4.63
C LEU A 89 -12.13 2.99 5.22
N SER A 90 -13.30 3.55 5.57
CA SER A 90 -13.38 4.81 6.31
C SER A 90 -12.78 4.67 7.71
N LEU A 91 -13.12 3.61 8.42
CA LEU A 91 -12.53 3.28 9.73
C LEU A 91 -11.02 3.10 9.62
N MET A 92 -10.57 2.29 8.65
CA MET A 92 -9.15 2.05 8.41
C MET A 92 -8.38 3.37 8.20
N VAL A 93 -8.87 4.25 7.31
CA VAL A 93 -8.21 5.53 7.03
C VAL A 93 -8.25 6.45 8.25
N LYS A 94 -9.39 6.54 8.95
CA LYS A 94 -9.53 7.42 10.11
C LYS A 94 -8.61 6.99 11.27
N ALA A 95 -8.52 5.69 11.53
CA ALA A 95 -7.56 5.10 12.47
C ALA A 95 -6.10 5.35 12.02
N GLY A 96 -5.83 5.18 10.72
CA GLY A 96 -4.53 5.48 10.13
C GLY A 96 -4.10 6.94 10.28
N VAL A 97 -5.02 7.89 10.12
CA VAL A 97 -4.74 9.32 10.36
C VAL A 97 -4.38 9.58 11.82
N GLN A 98 -5.15 9.04 12.76
CA GLN A 98 -4.94 9.27 14.18
C GLN A 98 -3.65 8.61 14.71
N TRP A 99 -3.53 7.29 14.55
CA TRP A 99 -2.43 6.53 15.15
C TRP A 99 -1.22 6.36 14.24
N GLY A 100 -1.45 6.26 12.92
CA GLY A 100 -0.38 6.11 11.93
C GLY A 100 0.30 7.42 11.57
N LEU A 101 -0.47 8.45 11.19
CA LEU A 101 0.07 9.71 10.69
C LEU A 101 0.32 10.73 11.80
N PHE A 102 -0.71 11.15 12.53
CA PHE A 102 -0.56 12.12 13.63
C PHE A 102 0.28 11.54 14.77
N GLY A 103 -0.11 10.36 15.26
CA GLY A 103 0.65 9.62 16.28
C GLY A 103 2.06 9.28 15.82
N GLY A 104 2.20 8.75 14.59
CA GLY A 104 3.51 8.42 14.03
C GLY A 104 4.41 9.63 13.80
N ALA A 105 3.88 10.81 13.47
CA ALA A 105 4.68 12.03 13.39
C ALA A 105 5.26 12.40 14.77
N ILE A 106 4.44 12.38 15.81
CA ILE A 106 4.88 12.66 17.19
C ILE A 106 5.92 11.63 17.64
N GLU A 107 5.66 10.33 17.44
CA GLU A 107 6.57 9.24 17.81
C GLU A 107 7.91 9.35 17.08
N ASN A 108 7.87 9.51 15.76
CA ASN A 108 9.06 9.37 14.93
C ASN A 108 9.86 10.65 14.75
N LEU A 109 9.21 11.83 14.85
CA LEU A 109 9.86 13.12 14.64
C LEU A 109 10.03 13.90 15.94
N GLY A 110 9.30 13.55 16.99
CA GLY A 110 9.44 14.13 18.32
C GLY A 110 10.50 13.44 19.17
N THR A 111 10.87 14.13 20.24
CA THR A 111 11.66 13.64 21.38
C THR A 111 10.78 13.30 22.59
N GLU A 112 11.40 12.83 23.68
CA GLU A 112 10.75 12.45 24.95
C GLU A 112 9.72 13.48 25.45
N ARG A 113 10.02 14.79 25.35
CA ARG A 113 9.10 15.87 25.75
C ARG A 113 7.75 15.81 25.02
N HIS A 114 7.74 15.34 23.77
CA HIS A 114 6.55 15.19 22.96
C HIS A 114 5.82 13.89 23.29
N HIS A 115 6.59 12.82 23.49
CA HIS A 115 6.06 11.50 23.80
C HIS A 115 5.28 11.51 25.12
N GLU A 116 5.88 12.04 26.18
CA GLU A 116 5.24 12.19 27.50
C GLU A 116 3.96 13.02 27.44
N LYS A 117 3.96 14.09 26.64
CA LYS A 117 2.83 15.02 26.56
C LYS A 117 1.64 14.46 25.77
N TYR A 118 1.89 13.66 24.73
CA TYR A 118 0.86 13.34 23.73
C TYR A 118 0.61 11.84 23.50
N VAL A 119 1.62 10.96 23.53
CA VAL A 119 1.49 9.60 22.97
C VAL A 119 0.43 8.77 23.69
N ARG A 120 0.44 8.74 25.02
CA ARG A 120 -0.59 7.99 25.76
C ARG A 120 -2.01 8.51 25.48
N ARG A 121 -2.16 9.84 25.46
CA ARG A 121 -3.45 10.52 25.26
C ARG A 121 -3.99 10.34 23.83
N LEU A 122 -3.12 10.27 22.82
CA LEU A 122 -3.54 9.99 21.45
C LEU A 122 -3.84 8.51 21.21
N ILE A 123 -3.20 7.59 21.94
CA ILE A 123 -3.53 6.15 21.93
C ILE A 123 -4.96 5.96 22.45
N ASP A 124 -5.26 6.57 23.61
CA ASP A 124 -6.55 6.46 24.29
C ASP A 124 -7.65 7.36 23.69
N LEU A 125 -7.34 8.12 22.64
CA LEU A 125 -8.23 9.08 21.95
C LEU A 125 -8.70 10.29 22.80
N ASP A 126 -8.02 10.59 23.90
CA ASP A 126 -8.17 11.86 24.63
C ASP A 126 -7.64 13.06 23.83
N VAL A 127 -6.67 12.80 22.94
CA VAL A 127 -6.14 13.76 21.98
C VAL A 127 -6.41 13.25 20.57
N LEU A 128 -7.35 13.89 19.88
CA LEU A 128 -7.62 13.65 18.48
C LEU A 128 -6.80 14.63 17.63
N GLY A 129 -6.04 14.08 16.69
CA GLY A 129 -5.17 14.85 15.82
C GLY A 129 -5.37 14.56 14.34
N CYS A 130 -4.78 15.42 13.53
CA CYS A 130 -4.74 15.28 12.08
C CYS A 130 -3.34 15.56 11.53
N PHE A 131 -3.10 15.16 10.28
CA PHE A 131 -1.81 15.28 9.61
C PHE A 131 -1.86 16.32 8.49
N ALA A 132 -1.39 17.53 8.78
CA ALA A 132 -1.54 18.71 7.95
C ALA A 132 -0.30 18.98 7.10
N MET A 133 -0.08 18.13 6.09
CA MET A 133 1.02 18.27 5.12
C MET A 133 0.57 18.92 3.83
N THR A 134 -0.33 18.26 3.10
CA THR A 134 -0.78 18.65 1.75
C THR A 134 -1.40 20.05 1.74
N GLU A 135 -1.05 20.82 0.72
CA GLU A 135 -1.58 22.14 0.43
C GLU A 135 -2.35 22.14 -0.90
N THR A 136 -3.20 23.15 -1.12
CA THR A 136 -3.88 23.33 -2.42
C THR A 136 -2.87 23.36 -3.58
N GLY A 137 -1.72 24.02 -3.39
CA GLY A 137 -0.66 24.13 -4.40
C GLY A 137 0.28 22.92 -4.48
N HIS A 138 0.41 22.14 -3.40
CA HIS A 138 1.51 21.18 -3.24
C HIS A 138 1.05 19.89 -2.57
N GLY A 139 1.06 18.78 -3.32
CA GLY A 139 0.79 17.43 -2.84
C GLY A 139 2.03 16.52 -2.95
N SER A 140 2.40 16.13 -4.16
CA SER A 140 3.59 15.29 -4.40
C SER A 140 4.90 16.02 -4.09
N ASP A 141 4.98 17.32 -4.36
CA ASP A 141 6.16 18.15 -4.08
C ASP A 141 6.07 18.80 -2.69
N VAL A 142 6.30 17.98 -1.67
CA VAL A 142 6.27 18.39 -0.26
C VAL A 142 7.43 19.33 0.09
N GLN A 143 8.51 19.39 -0.70
CA GLN A 143 9.64 20.30 -0.42
C GLN A 143 9.26 21.77 -0.64
N SER A 144 8.30 22.00 -1.54
CA SER A 144 7.88 23.34 -1.97
C SER A 144 6.64 23.86 -1.23
N LEU A 145 6.25 23.25 -0.09
CA LEU A 145 5.16 23.77 0.73
C LEU A 145 5.36 25.25 1.04
N GLU A 146 4.26 26.00 1.09
CA GLU A 146 4.25 27.45 1.23
C GLU A 146 3.94 27.90 2.67
N THR A 147 3.29 27.05 3.49
CA THR A 147 3.04 27.36 4.91
C THR A 147 4.37 27.63 5.61
N THR A 148 4.48 28.71 6.38
CA THR A 148 5.71 29.08 7.10
C THR A 148 5.55 28.91 8.60
N ALA A 149 6.65 28.56 9.28
CA ALA A 149 6.79 28.61 10.73
C ALA A 149 7.99 29.51 11.07
N THR A 150 7.73 30.79 11.35
CA THR A 150 8.78 31.79 11.61
C THR A 150 9.04 31.92 13.10
N TYR A 151 10.28 31.70 13.54
CA TYR A 151 10.68 31.81 14.94
C TYR A 151 10.80 33.26 15.39
N ASP A 152 10.23 33.55 16.56
CA ASP A 152 10.26 34.84 17.27
C ASP A 152 11.05 34.67 18.58
N PRO A 153 12.32 35.12 18.64
CA PRO A 153 13.17 34.94 19.82
C PRO A 153 12.72 35.77 21.04
N ASP A 154 11.96 36.85 20.84
CA ASP A 154 11.50 37.70 21.95
C ASP A 154 10.44 37.00 22.78
N THR A 155 9.60 36.19 22.13
CA THR A 155 8.54 35.41 22.79
C THR A 155 8.84 33.92 22.91
N GLN A 156 9.91 33.44 22.26
CA GLN A 156 10.25 32.02 22.13
C GLN A 156 9.10 31.19 21.54
N GLU A 157 8.50 31.71 20.48
CA GLU A 157 7.37 31.09 19.79
C GLU A 157 7.66 30.96 18.29
N PHE A 158 7.01 30.00 17.64
CA PHE A 158 6.85 29.99 16.19
C PHE A 158 5.53 30.64 15.79
N VAL A 159 5.57 31.44 14.74
CA VAL A 159 4.40 32.02 14.07
C VAL A 159 4.08 31.17 12.83
N ILE A 160 3.02 30.39 12.91
CA ILE A 160 2.51 29.56 11.81
C ILE A 160 1.59 30.39 10.93
N HIS A 161 1.86 30.43 9.62
CA HIS A 161 1.10 31.24 8.68
C HIS A 161 0.96 30.58 7.31
N SER A 162 -0.23 30.72 6.72
CA SER A 162 -0.57 30.40 5.34
C SER A 162 -0.50 31.68 4.48
N PRO A 163 0.64 31.98 3.83
CA PRO A 163 0.86 33.29 3.18
C PRO A 163 0.03 33.50 1.91
N THR A 164 -0.43 32.44 1.28
CA THR A 164 -1.13 32.46 -0.02
C THR A 164 -2.38 31.58 0.02
N PRO A 165 -3.37 31.80 -0.87
CA PRO A 165 -4.48 30.87 -1.00
C PRO A 165 -4.06 29.42 -1.34
N SER A 166 -2.92 29.25 -2.03
CA SER A 166 -2.38 27.94 -2.39
C SER A 166 -1.73 27.22 -1.21
N SER A 167 -1.29 27.95 -0.17
CA SER A 167 -0.74 27.41 1.09
C SER A 167 -1.80 26.86 2.07
N ARG A 168 -3.09 26.94 1.72
CA ARG A 168 -4.14 26.34 2.54
C ARG A 168 -3.93 24.83 2.62
N LYS A 169 -3.93 24.27 3.83
CA LYS A 169 -3.90 22.82 4.01
C LYS A 169 -5.20 22.23 3.52
N ASP A 170 -5.13 21.25 2.62
CA ASP A 170 -6.29 20.64 1.98
C ASP A 170 -6.27 19.11 2.13
N TYR A 171 -7.47 18.52 2.16
CA TYR A 171 -7.69 17.07 2.26
C TYR A 171 -7.30 16.44 3.62
N ILE A 172 -7.21 17.25 4.67
CA ILE A 172 -6.67 16.83 5.96
C ILE A 172 -7.70 15.99 6.73
N GLY A 173 -7.51 14.67 6.78
CA GLY A 173 -8.40 13.75 7.50
C GLY A 173 -8.52 14.14 8.98
N GLY A 174 -9.74 14.18 9.52
CA GLY A 174 -10.01 14.62 10.89
C GLY A 174 -10.17 16.14 11.04
N ALA A 175 -9.66 16.94 10.11
CA ALA A 175 -9.65 18.40 10.27
C ALA A 175 -11.03 19.05 10.12
N ALA A 176 -12.03 18.41 9.49
CA ALA A 176 -13.34 19.02 9.34
C ALA A 176 -14.14 19.05 10.65
N GLN A 177 -13.96 18.07 11.53
CA GLN A 177 -14.83 17.91 12.71
C GLN A 177 -14.09 17.48 13.97
N HIS A 178 -13.26 16.44 13.90
CA HIS A 178 -12.84 15.73 15.12
C HIS A 178 -11.47 16.14 15.68
N ALA A 179 -10.53 16.55 14.83
CA ALA A 179 -9.17 16.86 15.26
C ALA A 179 -9.13 18.17 16.05
N ARG A 180 -8.43 18.14 17.19
CA ARG A 180 -8.09 19.31 18.01
C ARG A 180 -6.66 19.78 17.84
N PHE A 181 -5.79 18.89 17.37
CA PHE A 181 -4.39 19.17 17.07
C PHE A 181 -4.09 18.82 15.62
N ALA A 182 -3.11 19.50 15.04
CA ALA A 182 -2.58 19.20 13.72
C ALA A 182 -1.05 19.03 13.81
N ALA A 183 -0.53 17.97 13.22
CA ALA A 183 0.88 17.88 12.85
C ALA A 183 1.07 18.66 11.55
N VAL A 184 1.48 19.93 11.66
CA VAL A 184 1.59 20.89 10.54
C VAL A 184 2.98 20.85 9.96
N PHE A 185 3.08 20.55 8.66
CA PHE A 185 4.34 20.66 7.92
C PHE A 185 4.46 22.07 7.32
N ALA A 186 5.55 22.76 7.64
CA ALA A 186 5.77 24.15 7.25
C ALA A 186 7.26 24.43 7.02
N GLN A 187 7.57 25.43 6.19
CA GLN A 187 8.92 25.96 6.00
C GLN A 187 9.37 26.62 7.30
N LEU A 188 10.38 26.05 7.96
CA LEU A 188 10.97 26.63 9.17
C LEU A 188 11.81 27.83 8.77
N VAL A 189 11.54 28.98 9.39
CA VAL A 189 12.31 30.22 9.21
C VAL A 189 12.83 30.69 10.56
N THR A 190 14.15 30.85 10.69
CA THR A 190 14.77 31.47 11.88
C THR A 190 15.95 32.34 11.45
N GLN A 191 16.21 33.42 12.18
CA GLN A 191 17.27 34.40 11.87
C GLN A 191 17.26 34.94 10.42
N GLY A 192 16.08 34.95 9.77
CA GLY A 192 15.91 35.39 8.39
C GLY A 192 16.23 34.34 7.32
N GLU A 193 16.62 33.13 7.71
CA GLU A 193 16.95 32.01 6.82
C GLU A 193 15.87 30.92 6.84
N THR A 194 15.64 30.26 5.70
CA THR A 194 14.72 29.12 5.59
C THR A 194 15.50 27.81 5.67
N HIS A 195 15.10 26.90 6.57
CA HIS A 195 15.78 25.62 6.82
C HIS A 195 15.03 24.40 6.25
N GLY A 196 14.03 24.65 5.41
CA GLY A 196 13.19 23.64 4.79
C GLY A 196 12.01 23.21 5.67
N VAL A 197 11.29 22.21 5.20
CA VAL A 197 10.06 21.72 5.84
C VAL A 197 10.36 20.99 7.14
N HIS A 198 9.64 21.39 8.20
CA HIS A 198 9.63 20.77 9.53
C HIS A 198 8.18 20.56 10.00
N CYS A 199 8.00 19.76 11.05
CA CYS A 199 6.70 19.42 11.60
C CYS A 199 6.47 20.05 12.97
N PHE A 200 5.30 20.66 13.14
CA PHE A 200 4.89 21.35 14.37
C PHE A 200 3.57 20.79 14.88
N VAL A 201 3.45 20.57 16.19
CA VAL A 201 2.15 20.22 16.81
C VAL A 201 1.38 21.49 17.10
N VAL A 202 0.33 21.78 16.33
CA VAL A 202 -0.44 23.03 16.45
C VAL A 202 -1.83 22.71 17.00
N PRO A 203 -2.25 23.30 18.13
CA PRO A 203 -3.64 23.22 18.56
C PRO A 203 -4.51 24.03 17.57
N ILE A 204 -5.60 23.42 17.11
CA ILE A 204 -6.50 24.02 16.11
C ILE A 204 -7.90 24.30 16.65
N ARG A 205 -8.33 23.61 17.72
CA ARG A 205 -9.65 23.77 18.34
C ARG A 205 -9.61 23.78 19.86
N ASP A 206 -10.60 24.44 20.45
CA ASP A 206 -10.87 24.45 21.89
C ASP A 206 -11.62 23.18 22.36
N GLU A 207 -12.13 23.21 23.60
CA GLU A 207 -12.83 22.05 24.14
C GLU A 207 -14.22 21.80 23.53
N ASP A 208 -14.87 22.86 23.08
CA ASP A 208 -16.20 22.83 22.49
C ASP A 208 -16.16 22.57 20.97
N GLY A 209 -14.96 22.49 20.39
CA GLY A 209 -14.73 22.23 18.97
C GLY A 209 -14.71 23.48 18.10
N HIS A 210 -14.62 24.67 18.70
CA HIS A 210 -14.44 25.92 17.95
C HIS A 210 -12.99 26.11 17.55
N ASP A 211 -12.76 26.72 16.39
CA ASP A 211 -11.43 27.09 15.94
C ASP A 211 -10.75 28.05 16.92
N LEU A 212 -9.47 27.82 17.20
CA LEU A 212 -8.66 28.74 18.01
C LEU A 212 -8.34 30.04 17.24
N PRO A 213 -8.00 31.14 17.94
CA PRO A 213 -7.66 32.40 17.28
C PRO A 213 -6.60 32.25 16.18
N GLY A 214 -6.88 32.79 15.00
CA GLY A 214 -6.00 32.70 13.83
C GLY A 214 -6.11 31.38 13.07
N VAL A 215 -6.87 30.40 13.54
CA VAL A 215 -7.17 29.16 12.81
C VAL A 215 -8.51 29.31 12.10
N THR A 216 -8.60 28.82 10.87
CA THR A 216 -9.87 28.67 10.16
C THR A 216 -9.95 27.30 9.52
N THR A 217 -10.90 26.49 9.96
CA THR A 217 -11.19 25.17 9.42
C THR A 217 -12.45 25.18 8.55
N SER A 218 -12.51 24.28 7.57
CA SER A 218 -13.72 24.04 6.78
C SER A 218 -13.78 22.61 6.27
N ASP A 219 -14.97 22.11 5.98
CA ASP A 219 -15.17 20.77 5.43
C ASP A 219 -14.83 20.71 3.93
N CYS A 220 -14.16 19.64 3.49
CA CYS A 220 -14.00 19.37 2.06
C CYS A 220 -15.32 19.06 1.35
N GLY A 221 -16.31 18.53 2.08
CA GLY A 221 -17.61 18.12 1.57
C GLY A 221 -17.61 16.68 1.03
N TYR A 222 -18.48 16.42 0.04
CA TYR A 222 -18.60 15.11 -0.58
C TYR A 222 -17.32 14.70 -1.32
N LYS A 223 -16.99 13.42 -1.22
CA LYS A 223 -15.81 12.77 -1.81
C LYS A 223 -16.26 11.59 -2.68
N GLY A 224 -15.35 11.06 -3.50
CA GLY A 224 -15.59 9.86 -4.31
C GLY A 224 -15.86 8.60 -3.47
N GLY A 225 -15.36 8.56 -2.24
CA GLY A 225 -15.56 7.50 -1.24
C GLY A 225 -15.09 7.97 0.15
N LEU A 226 -14.93 7.03 1.08
CA LEU A 226 -14.50 7.25 2.46
C LEU A 226 -15.39 8.27 3.22
N PRO A 227 -16.71 8.08 3.26
CA PRO A 227 -17.62 9.05 3.86
C PRO A 227 -17.39 9.24 5.37
N GLY A 228 -16.86 8.22 6.07
CA GLY A 228 -16.57 8.31 7.50
C GLY A 228 -15.33 9.14 7.86
N VAL A 229 -14.52 9.52 6.86
CA VAL A 229 -13.35 10.38 7.06
C VAL A 229 -13.74 11.85 6.89
N ASP A 230 -13.61 12.62 7.96
CA ASP A 230 -13.91 14.04 8.01
C ASP A 230 -12.74 14.89 7.51
N ASN A 231 -12.42 14.77 6.22
CA ASN A 231 -11.38 15.58 5.56
C ASN A 231 -11.77 17.06 5.56
N GLY A 232 -10.90 17.88 6.14
CA GLY A 232 -11.07 19.33 6.20
C GLY A 232 -9.94 20.09 5.52
N ARG A 233 -10.10 21.41 5.55
CA ARG A 233 -9.12 22.40 5.14
C ARG A 233 -8.71 23.23 6.34
N ILE A 234 -7.48 23.74 6.37
CA ILE A 234 -6.98 24.58 7.45
C ILE A 234 -6.21 25.77 6.87
N VAL A 235 -6.53 26.98 7.34
CA VAL A 235 -5.77 28.20 7.09
C VAL A 235 -5.23 28.72 8.42
N PHE A 236 -3.98 29.15 8.43
CA PHE A 236 -3.33 29.75 9.60
C PHE A 236 -3.05 31.24 9.37
N ASP A 237 -3.64 32.11 10.18
CA ASP A 237 -3.34 33.54 10.24
C ASP A 237 -2.50 33.83 11.48
N ARG A 238 -1.18 33.75 11.31
CA ARG A 238 -0.16 34.11 12.32
C ARG A 238 -0.40 33.47 13.69
N VAL A 239 -0.69 32.18 13.69
CA VAL A 239 -0.94 31.38 14.90
C VAL A 239 0.37 31.20 15.66
N ARG A 240 0.40 31.61 16.92
CA ARG A 240 1.58 31.48 17.79
C ARG A 240 1.56 30.15 18.55
N VAL A 241 2.67 29.43 18.51
CA VAL A 241 2.90 28.21 19.28
C VAL A 241 4.25 28.26 19.99
N PRO A 242 4.40 27.69 21.20
CA PRO A 242 5.68 27.61 21.88
C PRO A 242 6.76 26.96 21.00
N ARG A 243 8.03 27.33 21.22
CA ARG A 243 9.20 26.70 20.57
C ARG A 243 9.17 25.18 20.67
N GLU A 244 8.76 24.64 21.82
CA GLU A 244 8.68 23.21 22.11
C GLU A 244 7.61 22.46 21.31
N ASN A 245 6.80 23.14 20.50
CA ASN A 245 5.87 22.49 19.58
C ASN A 245 6.54 21.99 18.29
N LEU A 246 7.80 22.38 18.03
CA LEU A 246 8.65 21.79 16.98
C LEU A 246 9.01 20.34 17.35
N LEU A 247 8.67 19.39 16.48
CA LEU A 247 9.12 18.01 16.57
C LEU A 247 10.61 17.94 16.20
N ASP A 248 11.46 17.83 17.21
CA ASP A 248 12.85 18.28 17.19
C ASP A 248 13.90 17.16 17.05
N LYS A 249 13.50 15.93 16.72
CA LYS A 249 14.41 14.78 16.72
C LYS A 249 15.58 14.90 15.73
N TYR A 250 15.35 15.55 14.59
CA TYR A 250 16.35 15.69 13.53
C TYR A 250 16.91 17.11 13.40
N ALA A 251 16.25 18.09 14.01
CA ALA A 251 16.68 19.47 14.07
C ALA A 251 15.89 20.22 15.15
N ASP A 252 16.54 21.15 15.84
CA ASP A 252 15.91 22.04 16.82
C ASP A 252 16.28 23.51 16.56
N VAL A 253 15.60 24.42 17.25
CA VAL A 253 15.91 25.84 17.29
C VAL A 253 16.13 26.23 18.74
N GLU A 254 17.31 26.76 19.06
CA GLU A 254 17.66 27.24 20.40
C GLU A 254 16.86 28.50 20.79
N PRO A 255 16.78 28.87 22.09
CA PRO A 255 16.05 30.06 22.52
C PRO A 255 16.46 31.35 21.81
N ASP A 256 17.73 31.49 21.41
CA ASP A 256 18.26 32.65 20.68
C ASP A 256 18.00 32.60 19.16
N GLY A 257 17.34 31.54 18.67
CA GLY A 257 17.02 31.32 17.26
C GLY A 257 18.07 30.55 16.49
N THR A 258 19.15 30.08 17.12
CA THR A 258 20.17 29.27 16.46
C THR A 258 19.58 27.93 16.02
N TYR A 259 19.68 27.63 14.72
CA TYR A 259 19.25 26.35 14.16
C TYR A 259 20.30 25.27 14.40
N VAL A 260 19.88 24.10 14.89
CA VAL A 260 20.77 22.97 15.24
C VAL A 260 20.29 21.70 14.55
N SER A 261 21.19 20.93 13.95
CA SER A 261 20.89 19.60 13.38
C SER A 261 22.17 18.78 13.24
N ASP A 262 22.10 17.49 13.56
CA ASP A 262 23.19 16.53 13.31
C ASP A 262 23.28 16.09 11.84
N ILE A 263 22.35 16.54 10.98
CA ILE A 263 22.31 16.23 9.55
C ILE A 263 22.55 17.52 8.76
N ASP A 264 23.80 17.72 8.36
CA ASP A 264 24.25 18.93 7.63
C ASP A 264 23.49 19.15 6.31
N ASN A 265 23.29 18.07 5.53
CA ASN A 265 22.69 18.18 4.20
C ASN A 265 21.15 18.33 4.29
N PRO A 266 20.55 19.46 3.84
CA PRO A 266 19.12 19.70 3.98
C PRO A 266 18.24 18.67 3.25
N SER A 267 18.62 18.26 2.04
CA SER A 267 17.88 17.25 1.28
C SER A 267 17.92 15.90 1.97
N ARG A 268 19.09 15.48 2.47
CA ARG A 268 19.23 14.24 3.24
C ARG A 268 18.37 14.28 4.50
N ARG A 269 18.38 15.38 5.26
CA ARG A 269 17.55 15.56 6.45
C ARG A 269 16.06 15.43 6.14
N PHE A 270 15.60 16.11 5.09
CA PHE A 270 14.21 16.03 4.63
C PHE A 270 13.81 14.59 4.27
N PHE A 271 14.63 13.88 3.48
CA PHE A 271 14.34 12.49 3.12
C PHE A 271 14.42 11.53 4.32
N THR A 272 15.36 11.73 5.25
CA THR A 272 15.40 10.96 6.51
C THR A 272 14.15 11.18 7.36
N MET A 273 13.69 12.42 7.50
CA MET A 273 12.45 12.76 8.22
C MET A 273 11.24 12.08 7.58
N LEU A 274 11.06 12.21 6.26
CA LEU A 274 9.94 11.58 5.55
C LEU A 274 10.05 10.07 5.45
N GLY A 275 11.27 9.51 5.43
CA GLY A 275 11.53 8.08 5.42
C GLY A 275 10.94 7.36 6.64
N THR A 276 10.86 8.05 7.78
CA THR A 276 10.16 7.51 8.97
C THR A 276 8.66 7.26 8.75
N LEU A 277 8.06 7.91 7.75
CA LEU A 277 6.64 7.80 7.41
C LEU A 277 6.35 6.67 6.39
N VAL A 278 7.35 5.86 6.01
CA VAL A 278 7.19 4.74 5.06
C VAL A 278 6.09 3.75 5.47
N ARG A 279 5.82 3.63 6.78
CA ARG A 279 4.76 2.78 7.35
C ARG A 279 3.37 3.10 6.76
N GLY A 280 3.09 4.36 6.42
CA GLY A 280 1.84 4.77 5.78
C GLY A 280 1.62 4.06 4.44
N ARG A 281 2.66 4.04 3.58
CA ARG A 281 2.63 3.35 2.28
C ARG A 281 2.40 1.85 2.41
N ILE A 282 3.09 1.22 3.37
CA ILE A 282 2.97 -0.23 3.64
C ILE A 282 1.54 -0.57 4.07
N THR A 283 0.96 0.26 4.95
CA THR A 283 -0.40 0.07 5.46
C THR A 283 -1.44 0.26 4.35
N VAL A 284 -1.35 1.34 3.57
CA VAL A 284 -2.25 1.59 2.44
C VAL A 284 -2.19 0.48 1.39
N GLY A 285 -0.98 0.02 1.04
CA GLY A 285 -0.78 -1.10 0.12
C GLY A 285 -1.46 -2.38 0.64
N GLY A 286 -1.18 -2.77 1.88
CA GLY A 286 -1.81 -3.94 2.50
C GLY A 286 -3.33 -3.84 2.55
N SER A 287 -3.87 -2.71 3.01
CA SER A 287 -5.31 -2.47 3.09
C SER A 287 -6.02 -2.50 1.73
N ALA A 288 -5.36 -2.02 0.67
CA ALA A 288 -5.87 -2.17 -0.70
C ALA A 288 -5.99 -3.65 -1.09
N GLY A 289 -4.97 -4.44 -0.76
CA GLY A 289 -4.97 -5.89 -0.95
C GLY A 289 -6.11 -6.57 -0.19
N ALA A 290 -6.33 -6.21 1.08
CA ALA A 290 -7.44 -6.72 1.88
C ALA A 290 -8.81 -6.39 1.27
N ALA A 291 -9.02 -5.17 0.78
CA ALA A 291 -10.25 -4.79 0.09
C ALA A 291 -10.47 -5.60 -1.21
N ALA A 292 -9.41 -5.86 -1.98
CA ALA A 292 -9.47 -6.71 -3.16
C ALA A 292 -9.91 -8.14 -2.81
N ARG A 293 -9.36 -8.70 -1.72
CA ARG A 293 -9.71 -10.03 -1.22
C ARG A 293 -11.18 -10.14 -0.82
N VAL A 294 -11.75 -9.10 -0.20
CA VAL A 294 -13.19 -9.04 0.08
C VAL A 294 -14.01 -9.11 -1.21
N ALA A 295 -13.70 -8.25 -2.19
CA ALA A 295 -14.47 -8.22 -3.43
C ALA A 295 -14.39 -9.54 -4.22
N LEU A 296 -13.19 -10.15 -4.29
CA LEU A 296 -12.99 -11.45 -4.92
C LEU A 296 -13.73 -12.57 -4.18
N SER A 297 -13.78 -12.50 -2.85
CA SER A 297 -14.52 -13.45 -2.02
C SER A 297 -16.03 -13.37 -2.25
N ILE A 298 -16.56 -12.15 -2.39
CA ILE A 298 -17.97 -11.91 -2.72
C ILE A 298 -18.29 -12.42 -4.13
N ALA A 299 -17.51 -11.99 -5.13
CA ALA A 299 -17.79 -12.30 -6.54
C ALA A 299 -17.65 -13.79 -6.84
N THR A 300 -16.66 -14.47 -6.25
CA THR A 300 -16.46 -15.91 -6.47
C THR A 300 -17.59 -16.72 -5.84
N ARG A 301 -18.02 -16.39 -4.61
CA ARG A 301 -19.18 -17.05 -3.97
C ARG A 301 -20.48 -16.81 -4.75
N TYR A 302 -20.66 -15.60 -5.28
CA TYR A 302 -21.79 -15.32 -6.16
C TYR A 302 -21.72 -16.15 -7.46
N ALA A 303 -20.53 -16.27 -8.06
CA ALA A 303 -20.32 -17.00 -9.31
C ALA A 303 -20.57 -18.52 -9.20
N GLU A 304 -20.29 -19.11 -8.04
CA GLU A 304 -20.60 -20.52 -7.75
C GLU A 304 -22.10 -20.80 -7.68
N LYS A 305 -22.88 -19.82 -7.19
CA LYS A 305 -24.33 -19.96 -7.00
C LYS A 305 -25.14 -19.51 -8.22
N ARG A 306 -24.74 -18.40 -8.83
CA ARG A 306 -25.49 -17.77 -9.92
C ARG A 306 -25.45 -18.65 -11.15
N ARG A 307 -26.63 -19.03 -11.66
CA ARG A 307 -26.78 -19.76 -12.91
C ARG A 307 -27.27 -18.85 -14.03
N GLN A 308 -26.79 -19.09 -15.24
CA GLN A 308 -27.26 -18.39 -16.44
C GLN A 308 -26.95 -19.16 -17.72
N PHE A 309 -27.90 -19.13 -18.64
CA PHE A 309 -27.88 -19.80 -19.93
C PHE A 309 -27.85 -21.34 -19.85
N ASP A 310 -28.43 -21.96 -20.87
CA ASP A 310 -28.44 -23.41 -21.03
C ASP A 310 -27.14 -23.91 -21.70
N ALA A 311 -26.73 -25.14 -21.38
CA ALA A 311 -25.66 -25.83 -22.09
C ALA A 311 -26.14 -27.16 -22.68
N PRO A 312 -25.73 -27.50 -23.92
CA PRO A 312 -26.08 -28.78 -24.53
C PRO A 312 -25.71 -29.95 -23.63
N GLY A 313 -26.69 -30.81 -23.34
CA GLY A 313 -26.48 -32.02 -22.54
C GLY A 313 -26.43 -31.80 -21.01
N ARG A 314 -26.74 -30.60 -20.51
CA ARG A 314 -26.97 -30.34 -19.08
C ARG A 314 -28.44 -30.02 -18.82
N GLU A 315 -28.95 -30.51 -17.70
CA GLU A 315 -30.28 -30.12 -17.20
C GLU A 315 -30.14 -28.84 -16.35
N GLY A 316 -30.90 -27.81 -16.71
CA GLY A 316 -30.89 -26.50 -16.04
C GLY A 316 -29.75 -25.58 -16.46
N GLU A 317 -29.81 -24.34 -15.96
CA GLU A 317 -28.82 -23.31 -16.24
C GLU A 317 -27.44 -23.61 -15.60
N VAL A 318 -26.38 -23.19 -16.27
CA VAL A 318 -24.99 -23.42 -15.87
C VAL A 318 -24.53 -22.39 -14.83
N PRO A 319 -23.86 -22.79 -13.74
CA PRO A 319 -23.20 -21.85 -12.82
C PRO A 319 -22.24 -20.94 -13.59
N ILE A 320 -22.28 -19.63 -13.37
CA ILE A 320 -21.48 -18.72 -14.19
C ILE A 320 -19.98 -18.95 -14.03
N MET A 321 -19.54 -19.48 -12.88
CA MET A 321 -18.15 -19.89 -12.65
C MET A 321 -17.68 -21.07 -13.53
N ASP A 322 -18.59 -21.84 -14.14
CA ASP A 322 -18.22 -22.92 -15.08
C ASP A 322 -17.80 -22.40 -16.47
N TYR A 323 -18.12 -21.14 -16.80
CA TYR A 323 -17.65 -20.54 -18.05
C TYR A 323 -16.19 -20.12 -17.94
N LEU A 324 -15.35 -20.58 -18.88
CA LEU A 324 -13.93 -20.23 -18.92
C LEU A 324 -13.68 -18.72 -18.91
N VAL A 325 -14.53 -17.94 -19.58
CA VAL A 325 -14.40 -16.47 -19.56
C VAL A 325 -14.59 -15.91 -18.14
N HIS A 326 -15.51 -16.48 -17.35
CA HIS A 326 -15.73 -16.05 -15.97
C HIS A 326 -14.56 -16.45 -15.06
N GLN A 327 -14.01 -17.65 -15.27
CA GLN A 327 -12.79 -18.11 -14.61
C GLN A 327 -11.61 -17.17 -14.90
N ARG A 328 -11.39 -16.80 -16.17
CA ARG A 328 -10.33 -15.86 -16.57
C ARG A 328 -10.51 -14.46 -16.01
N ARG A 329 -11.73 -14.06 -15.64
CA ARG A 329 -11.99 -12.76 -15.01
C ARG A 329 -11.57 -12.77 -13.55
N LEU A 330 -11.80 -13.86 -12.81
CA LEU A 330 -11.61 -13.91 -11.34
C LEU A 330 -10.32 -14.63 -10.90
N LEU A 331 -10.00 -15.79 -11.45
CA LEU A 331 -8.88 -16.63 -10.97
C LEU A 331 -7.50 -15.95 -11.11
N PRO A 332 -7.17 -15.24 -12.21
CA PRO A 332 -5.91 -14.49 -12.28
C PRO A 332 -5.80 -13.39 -11.23
N LEU A 333 -6.92 -12.76 -10.86
CA LEU A 333 -6.96 -11.75 -9.80
C LEU A 333 -6.83 -12.38 -8.41
N ILE A 334 -7.36 -13.58 -8.20
CA ILE A 334 -7.13 -14.37 -6.98
C ILE A 334 -5.63 -14.73 -6.87
N ALA A 335 -5.02 -15.24 -7.94
CA ALA A 335 -3.58 -15.54 -7.99
C ALA A 335 -2.72 -14.31 -7.65
N ARG A 336 -3.02 -13.16 -8.26
CA ARG A 336 -2.33 -11.89 -7.96
C ARG A 336 -2.54 -11.43 -6.52
N SER A 337 -3.70 -11.70 -5.91
CA SER A 337 -3.98 -11.35 -4.50
C SER A 337 -3.16 -12.19 -3.51
N TYR A 338 -2.90 -13.46 -3.83
CA TYR A 338 -1.96 -14.29 -3.07
C TYR A 338 -0.52 -13.79 -3.23
N ALA A 339 -0.07 -13.61 -4.48
CA ALA A 339 1.27 -13.12 -4.80
C ALA A 339 1.61 -11.82 -4.05
N LEU A 340 0.71 -10.83 -4.13
CA LEU A 340 0.87 -9.55 -3.44
C LEU A 340 0.80 -9.68 -1.91
N GLY A 341 0.01 -10.62 -1.38
CA GLY A 341 -0.04 -10.90 0.05
C GLY A 341 1.28 -11.43 0.59
N PHE A 342 1.92 -12.35 -0.13
CA PHE A 342 3.25 -12.85 0.23
C PHE A 342 4.31 -11.75 0.18
N ALA A 343 4.32 -10.96 -0.90
CA ALA A 343 5.22 -9.81 -1.02
C ALA A 343 5.00 -8.77 0.09
N GLN A 344 3.75 -8.52 0.48
CA GLN A 344 3.40 -7.65 1.60
C GLN A 344 3.94 -8.19 2.94
N ASN A 345 3.89 -9.50 3.17
CA ASN A 345 4.43 -10.12 4.39
C ASN A 345 5.96 -10.00 4.47
N GLU A 346 6.68 -10.17 3.35
CA GLU A 346 8.13 -9.95 3.32
C GLU A 346 8.49 -8.49 3.60
N LEU A 347 7.75 -7.55 3.00
CA LEU A 347 7.90 -6.12 3.25
C LEU A 347 7.67 -5.78 4.73
N LEU A 348 6.62 -6.33 5.32
CA LEU A 348 6.29 -6.14 6.72
C LEU A 348 7.36 -6.73 7.66
N THR A 349 7.88 -7.92 7.32
CA THR A 349 9.02 -8.56 8.02
C THR A 349 10.25 -7.68 8.00
N THR A 350 10.57 -7.11 6.84
CA THR A 350 11.71 -6.22 6.68
C THR A 350 11.53 -4.93 7.49
N MET A 351 10.35 -4.31 7.41
CA MET A 351 10.02 -3.10 8.17
C MET A 351 10.12 -3.35 9.69
N HIS A 352 9.51 -4.43 10.18
CA HIS A 352 9.52 -4.76 11.61
C HIS A 352 10.93 -5.00 12.13
N ARG A 353 11.78 -5.72 11.38
CA ARG A 353 13.19 -5.91 11.73
C ARG A 353 13.92 -4.57 11.83
N LEU A 354 13.80 -3.72 10.83
CA LEU A 354 14.49 -2.42 10.79
C LEU A 354 14.00 -1.50 11.91
N GLN A 355 12.70 -1.42 12.17
CA GLN A 355 12.17 -0.57 13.24
C GLN A 355 12.48 -1.11 14.64
N SER A 356 12.74 -2.42 14.77
CA SER A 356 13.20 -3.03 16.02
C SER A 356 14.73 -2.95 16.21
N THR A 357 15.47 -2.43 15.23
CA THR A 357 16.94 -2.30 15.29
C THR A 357 17.31 -0.90 15.77
N SER A 358 18.38 -0.79 16.58
CA SER A 358 18.81 0.51 17.10
C SER A 358 19.28 1.44 15.98
N LEU A 359 19.02 2.75 16.11
CA LEU A 359 19.40 3.74 15.08
C LEU A 359 20.91 3.74 14.73
N GLN A 360 21.75 3.32 15.67
CA GLN A 360 23.21 3.25 15.50
C GLN A 360 23.64 2.05 14.63
N GLU A 361 22.78 1.04 14.49
CA GLU A 361 23.01 -0.21 13.75
C GLU A 361 22.30 -0.24 12.39
N LEU A 362 21.48 0.77 12.09
CA LEU A 362 20.74 0.84 10.84
C LEU A 362 21.66 1.13 9.64
N ASP A 363 21.62 0.23 8.66
CA ASP A 363 22.25 0.48 7.36
C ASP A 363 21.35 1.40 6.52
N ALA A 364 21.91 2.56 6.12
CA ALA A 364 21.24 3.52 5.25
C ALA A 364 20.88 2.94 3.87
N GLN A 365 21.55 1.87 3.45
CA GLN A 365 21.18 1.14 2.24
C GLN A 365 19.92 0.30 2.44
N GLU A 366 19.82 -0.46 3.54
CA GLU A 366 18.63 -1.27 3.85
C GLU A 366 17.37 -0.39 4.03
N GLN A 367 17.52 0.81 4.60
CA GLN A 367 16.41 1.76 4.72
C GLN A 367 15.92 2.26 3.35
N ARG A 368 16.83 2.59 2.43
CA ARG A 368 16.47 3.01 1.07
C ARG A 368 15.79 1.89 0.29
N GLU A 369 16.28 0.66 0.43
CA GLU A 369 15.66 -0.51 -0.20
C GLU A 369 14.24 -0.78 0.36
N LEU A 370 14.02 -0.55 1.67
CA LEU A 370 12.68 -0.61 2.26
C LEU A 370 11.75 0.44 1.63
N GLU A 371 12.21 1.68 1.48
CA GLU A 371 11.42 2.77 0.88
C GLU A 371 11.01 2.45 -0.56
N GLY A 372 11.95 1.96 -1.37
CA GLY A 372 11.70 1.50 -2.75
C GLY A 372 10.68 0.38 -2.84
N ARG A 373 10.86 -0.67 -2.02
CA ARG A 373 9.92 -1.80 -1.97
C ARG A 373 8.54 -1.37 -1.48
N ALA A 374 8.46 -0.50 -0.48
CA ALA A 374 7.20 0.04 0.01
C ALA A 374 6.47 0.86 -1.08
N ALA A 375 7.19 1.69 -1.82
CA ALA A 375 6.65 2.43 -2.96
C ALA A 375 6.11 1.47 -4.05
N GLY A 376 6.93 0.50 -4.47
CA GLY A 376 6.56 -0.47 -5.51
C GLY A 376 5.37 -1.35 -5.14
N LEU A 377 5.34 -1.87 -3.91
CA LEU A 377 4.24 -2.73 -3.45
C LEU A 377 2.96 -1.95 -3.14
N LYS A 378 3.05 -0.68 -2.72
CA LYS A 378 1.88 0.21 -2.64
C LYS A 378 1.27 0.41 -4.03
N VAL A 379 2.10 0.69 -5.03
CA VAL A 379 1.66 0.85 -6.42
C VAL A 379 0.97 -0.41 -6.93
N ALA A 380 1.61 -1.58 -6.79
CA ALA A 380 1.06 -2.84 -7.27
C ALA A 380 -0.25 -3.23 -6.57
N ASN A 381 -0.32 -3.13 -5.25
CA ASN A 381 -1.53 -3.45 -4.49
C ASN A 381 -2.70 -2.53 -4.84
N THR A 382 -2.47 -1.23 -4.96
CA THR A 382 -3.56 -0.25 -5.18
C THR A 382 -4.12 -0.29 -6.60
N TRP A 383 -3.28 -0.48 -7.62
CA TRP A 383 -3.77 -0.75 -8.98
C TRP A 383 -4.47 -2.11 -9.09
N HIS A 384 -3.94 -3.14 -8.44
CA HIS A 384 -4.59 -4.45 -8.37
C HIS A 384 -5.98 -4.35 -7.73
N ALA A 385 -6.09 -3.68 -6.58
CA ALA A 385 -7.37 -3.52 -5.88
C ALA A 385 -8.40 -2.78 -6.74
N SER A 386 -8.01 -1.68 -7.37
CA SER A 386 -8.86 -0.91 -8.27
C SER A 386 -9.42 -1.78 -9.42
N ARG A 387 -8.54 -2.56 -10.07
CA ARG A 387 -8.94 -3.48 -11.15
C ARG A 387 -9.81 -4.62 -10.62
N ALA A 388 -9.40 -5.26 -9.53
CA ALA A 388 -10.06 -6.44 -9.02
C ALA A 388 -11.47 -6.14 -8.51
N ILE A 389 -11.64 -5.06 -7.76
CA ILE A 389 -12.95 -4.66 -7.25
C ILE A 389 -13.88 -4.26 -8.41
N GLN A 390 -13.37 -3.55 -9.41
CA GLN A 390 -14.14 -3.21 -10.60
C GLN A 390 -14.58 -4.45 -11.38
N GLU A 391 -13.68 -5.42 -11.57
CA GLU A 391 -13.97 -6.68 -12.25
C GLU A 391 -15.00 -7.51 -11.46
N CYS A 392 -14.86 -7.58 -10.14
CA CYS A 392 -15.81 -8.28 -9.25
C CYS A 392 -17.22 -7.69 -9.35
N ARG A 393 -17.33 -6.35 -9.38
CA ARG A 393 -18.60 -5.65 -9.58
C ARG A 393 -19.26 -6.04 -10.90
N GLU A 394 -18.51 -6.09 -11.98
CA GLU A 394 -19.01 -6.50 -13.31
C GLU A 394 -19.33 -7.99 -13.37
N ALA A 395 -18.55 -8.83 -12.68
CA ALA A 395 -18.75 -10.27 -12.64
C ALA A 395 -20.08 -10.63 -11.94
N CYS A 396 -20.53 -9.80 -11.01
CA CYS A 396 -21.81 -9.94 -10.33
C CYS A 396 -23.00 -9.30 -11.08
N GLY A 397 -22.79 -8.78 -12.30
CA GLY A 397 -23.84 -8.19 -13.12
C GLY A 397 -24.61 -7.07 -12.42
N GLY A 398 -25.94 -7.06 -12.57
CA GLY A 398 -26.81 -6.06 -11.93
C GLY A 398 -26.77 -6.10 -10.40
N ALA A 399 -26.62 -7.29 -9.79
CA ALA A 399 -26.51 -7.43 -8.34
C ALA A 399 -25.26 -6.71 -7.81
N GLY A 400 -24.14 -6.78 -8.53
CA GLY A 400 -22.91 -6.08 -8.18
C GLY A 400 -23.02 -4.55 -8.18
N TYR A 401 -24.05 -3.97 -8.80
CA TYR A 401 -24.30 -2.52 -8.79
C TYR A 401 -25.10 -2.04 -7.58
N MET A 402 -25.76 -2.95 -6.85
CA MET A 402 -26.60 -2.60 -5.71
C MET A 402 -25.75 -2.36 -4.45
N ALA A 403 -25.99 -1.25 -3.75
CA ALA A 403 -25.20 -0.84 -2.58
C ALA A 403 -25.17 -1.89 -1.44
N GLU A 404 -26.26 -2.64 -1.27
CA GLU A 404 -26.39 -3.75 -0.31
C GLU A 404 -25.41 -4.93 -0.54
N ASN A 405 -24.75 -4.95 -1.70
CA ASN A 405 -23.74 -5.96 -2.05
C ASN A 405 -22.31 -5.46 -1.92
N ARG A 406 -22.12 -4.24 -1.37
CA ARG A 406 -20.86 -3.64 -0.92
C ARG A 406 -19.81 -3.32 -1.99
N LEU A 407 -19.84 -3.97 -3.16
CA LEU A 407 -18.84 -3.81 -4.23
C LEU A 407 -18.72 -2.37 -4.75
N THR A 408 -19.82 -1.60 -4.81
CA THR A 408 -19.77 -0.19 -5.22
C THR A 408 -19.12 0.70 -4.17
N ALA A 409 -19.32 0.41 -2.88
CA ALA A 409 -18.69 1.14 -1.78
C ALA A 409 -17.18 0.86 -1.74
N LEU A 410 -16.77 -0.41 -1.82
CA LEU A 410 -15.35 -0.79 -1.90
C LEU A 410 -14.65 -0.10 -3.09
N ARG A 411 -15.32 -0.04 -4.25
CA ARG A 411 -14.79 0.62 -5.44
C ARG A 411 -14.59 2.12 -5.20
N ALA A 412 -15.61 2.78 -4.64
CA ALA A 412 -15.59 4.20 -4.32
C ALA A 412 -14.46 4.55 -3.33
N ASP A 413 -14.29 3.71 -2.31
CA ASP A 413 -13.33 3.94 -1.23
C ASP A 413 -11.88 3.71 -1.66
N VAL A 414 -11.61 2.67 -2.46
CA VAL A 414 -10.24 2.32 -2.87
C VAL A 414 -9.67 3.25 -3.94
N ASP A 415 -10.52 4.00 -4.65
CA ASP A 415 -10.11 4.84 -5.79
C ASP A 415 -8.97 5.81 -5.43
N VAL A 416 -9.12 6.47 -4.27
CA VAL A 416 -8.13 7.44 -3.76
C VAL A 416 -6.80 6.78 -3.36
N PHE A 417 -6.74 5.46 -3.20
CA PHE A 417 -5.53 4.78 -2.74
C PHE A 417 -4.42 4.81 -3.79
N THR A 418 -4.78 5.01 -5.06
CA THR A 418 -3.82 5.24 -6.14
C THR A 418 -3.17 6.63 -6.11
N THR A 419 -3.71 7.55 -5.31
CA THR A 419 -3.31 8.96 -5.26
C THR A 419 -2.61 9.35 -3.96
N PHE A 420 -3.19 9.05 -2.80
CA PHE A 420 -2.59 9.44 -1.52
C PHE A 420 -1.41 8.54 -1.13
N GLU A 421 -0.65 8.91 -0.09
CA GLU A 421 0.61 8.24 0.28
C GLU A 421 1.65 8.19 -0.87
N GLY A 422 1.53 9.13 -1.82
CA GLY A 422 2.30 9.21 -3.05
C GLY A 422 1.50 8.71 -4.25
N ASP A 423 1.41 9.55 -5.27
CA ASP A 423 0.81 9.20 -6.56
C ASP A 423 1.50 7.97 -7.18
N ASN A 424 0.72 7.04 -7.75
CA ASN A 424 1.29 5.79 -8.24
C ASN A 424 2.31 5.98 -9.37
N HIS A 425 2.15 6.98 -10.24
CA HIS A 425 3.15 7.25 -11.29
C HIS A 425 4.41 7.90 -10.73
N VAL A 426 4.29 8.82 -9.77
CA VAL A 426 5.42 9.41 -9.06
C VAL A 426 6.19 8.34 -8.27
N LEU A 427 5.51 7.44 -7.58
CA LEU A 427 6.14 6.34 -6.85
C LEU A 427 6.77 5.31 -7.79
N THR A 428 6.18 5.05 -8.96
CA THR A 428 6.83 4.20 -9.98
C THR A 428 8.14 4.83 -10.47
N GLN A 429 8.18 6.16 -10.62
CA GLN A 429 9.41 6.89 -10.95
C GLN A 429 10.44 6.82 -9.82
N LEU A 430 10.01 6.83 -8.56
CA LEU A 430 10.91 6.64 -7.41
C LEU A 430 11.61 5.27 -7.49
N VAL A 431 10.84 4.20 -7.69
CA VAL A 431 11.40 2.85 -7.89
C VAL A 431 12.38 2.84 -9.05
N ALA A 432 12.02 3.43 -10.18
CA ALA A 432 12.89 3.45 -11.36
C ALA A 432 14.19 4.23 -11.11
N LYS A 433 14.12 5.36 -10.40
CA LYS A 433 15.28 6.18 -10.04
C LYS A 433 16.24 5.41 -9.14
N GLU A 434 15.73 4.66 -8.16
CA GLU A 434 16.56 3.83 -7.29
C GLU A 434 17.29 2.74 -8.08
N LEU A 435 16.57 2.04 -8.98
CA LEU A 435 17.17 1.02 -9.85
C LEU A 435 18.25 1.59 -10.76
N LEU A 436 18.00 2.75 -11.38
CA LEU A 436 18.98 3.41 -12.25
C LEU A 436 20.19 3.93 -11.48
N THR A 437 20.00 4.39 -10.24
CA THR A 437 21.11 4.84 -9.37
C THR A 437 21.97 3.65 -8.98
N ALA A 438 21.36 2.55 -8.52
CA ALA A 438 22.07 1.32 -8.20
C ALA A 438 22.86 0.78 -9.40
N TYR A 439 22.24 0.79 -10.59
CA TYR A 439 22.91 0.40 -11.84
C TYR A 439 24.09 1.30 -12.18
N ALA A 440 23.95 2.63 -12.00
CA ALA A 440 25.03 3.58 -12.27
C ALA A 440 26.21 3.38 -11.31
N ASP A 441 25.95 3.17 -10.02
CA ASP A 441 26.99 2.94 -9.00
C ASP A 441 27.79 1.67 -9.30
N GLU A 442 27.12 0.60 -9.74
CA GLU A 442 27.77 -0.65 -10.13
C GLU A 442 28.64 -0.48 -11.39
N VAL A 443 28.14 0.23 -12.40
CA VAL A 443 28.87 0.47 -13.66
C VAL A 443 30.05 1.42 -13.47
N GLN A 444 29.95 2.44 -12.61
CA GLN A 444 31.04 3.39 -12.33
C GLN A 444 32.26 2.72 -11.67
N GLY A 445 32.07 1.58 -11.00
CA GLY A 445 33.14 0.79 -10.37
C GLY A 445 33.88 -0.17 -11.31
N MET A 446 33.42 -0.36 -12.56
CA MET A 446 33.96 -1.37 -13.47
C MET A 446 35.09 -0.85 -14.37
N SER A 447 36.18 -1.61 -14.47
CA SER A 447 37.22 -1.41 -15.49
C SER A 447 36.70 -1.69 -16.91
N PRO A 448 37.36 -1.20 -17.98
CA PRO A 448 36.92 -1.44 -19.37
C PRO A 448 36.78 -2.92 -19.74
N VAL A 449 37.58 -3.80 -19.13
CA VAL A 449 37.52 -5.25 -19.32
C VAL A 449 36.33 -5.86 -18.56
N GLU A 450 36.05 -5.39 -17.35
CA GLU A 450 34.88 -5.79 -16.56
C GLU A 450 33.59 -5.31 -17.21
N TRP A 451 33.57 -4.10 -17.76
CA TRP A 451 32.45 -3.58 -18.53
C TRP A 451 32.21 -4.35 -19.83
N MET A 452 33.28 -4.71 -20.56
CA MET A 452 33.18 -5.56 -21.75
C MET A 452 32.69 -6.97 -21.40
N ARG A 453 33.12 -7.52 -20.26
CA ARG A 453 32.64 -8.81 -19.74
C ARG A 453 31.18 -8.71 -19.32
N PHE A 454 30.80 -7.69 -18.55
CA PHE A 454 29.42 -7.37 -18.13
C PHE A 454 28.46 -7.21 -19.33
N ALA A 455 28.92 -6.52 -20.39
CA ALA A 455 28.18 -6.39 -21.64
C ALA A 455 28.11 -7.69 -22.47
N ALA A 456 29.01 -8.65 -22.24
CA ALA A 456 29.06 -9.95 -22.90
C ALA A 456 28.41 -11.08 -22.07
N THR A 457 28.27 -10.91 -20.75
CA THR A 457 27.69 -11.86 -19.79
C THR A 457 26.33 -11.43 -19.27
N THR A 458 25.57 -10.65 -20.06
CA THR A 458 24.15 -10.36 -19.76
C THR A 458 23.37 -11.67 -19.80
N ILE A 459 23.34 -12.37 -18.65
CA ILE A 459 22.46 -13.49 -18.26
C ILE A 459 22.43 -13.71 -16.72
N SER A 460 23.32 -13.15 -15.85
CA SER A 460 23.32 -13.64 -14.44
C SER A 460 23.61 -12.74 -13.22
N ASP A 461 24.07 -11.48 -13.31
CA ASP A 461 24.66 -10.85 -12.11
C ASP A 461 24.12 -9.48 -11.64
N ILE A 462 23.03 -8.94 -12.20
CA ILE A 462 22.69 -7.52 -12.00
C ILE A 462 21.84 -7.19 -10.74
N VAL A 463 21.31 -8.15 -9.98
CA VAL A 463 20.60 -7.83 -8.72
C VAL A 463 20.87 -8.88 -7.63
N LYS A 464 22.15 -9.04 -7.25
CA LYS A 464 22.51 -9.91 -6.12
C LYS A 464 22.67 -9.10 -4.85
N LYS A 465 21.59 -8.89 -4.08
CA LYS A 465 21.65 -8.51 -2.65
C LYS A 465 20.37 -8.85 -1.85
N ARG A 466 20.55 -9.77 -0.91
CA ARG A 466 19.86 -10.03 0.38
C ARG A 466 18.33 -10.01 0.41
N THR A 467 17.75 -11.18 0.16
CA THR A 467 16.48 -11.65 0.78
C THR A 467 16.62 -13.13 1.17
N ALA A 468 15.81 -13.60 2.12
CA ALA A 468 15.72 -15.04 2.43
C ALA A 468 15.27 -15.86 1.21
N ALA A 469 14.43 -15.27 0.36
CA ALA A 469 14.02 -15.84 -0.93
C ALA A 469 15.21 -16.10 -1.87
N GLN A 470 16.31 -15.34 -1.80
CA GLN A 470 17.40 -15.44 -2.77
C GLN A 470 18.03 -16.85 -2.86
N GLN A 471 18.29 -17.50 -1.72
CA GLN A 471 18.91 -18.84 -1.74
C GLN A 471 17.97 -19.89 -2.33
N ILE A 472 16.67 -19.74 -2.05
CA ILE A 472 15.61 -20.57 -2.61
C ILE A 472 15.53 -20.37 -4.12
N ILE A 473 15.45 -19.11 -4.56
CA ILE A 473 15.40 -18.74 -5.99
C ILE A 473 16.61 -19.27 -6.75
N GLN A 474 17.82 -19.07 -6.22
CA GLN A 474 19.03 -19.57 -6.89
C GLN A 474 19.01 -21.09 -7.04
N THR A 475 18.57 -21.82 -6.02
CA THR A 475 18.45 -23.29 -6.07
C THR A 475 17.45 -23.72 -7.15
N ILE A 476 16.31 -23.02 -7.27
CA ILE A 476 15.28 -23.31 -8.27
C ILE A 476 15.78 -23.03 -9.69
N VAL A 477 16.49 -21.92 -9.89
CA VAL A 477 17.09 -21.60 -11.19
C VAL A 477 18.17 -22.60 -11.57
N ASP A 478 19.04 -23.00 -10.63
CA ASP A 478 20.14 -23.94 -10.87
C ASP A 478 19.67 -25.37 -11.19
N THR A 479 18.45 -25.74 -10.79
CA THR A 479 17.87 -27.08 -10.98
C THR A 479 16.90 -27.16 -12.16
N ARG A 480 16.73 -26.06 -12.92
CA ARG A 480 15.81 -26.00 -14.06
C ARG A 480 16.14 -27.04 -15.15
N GLN A 481 15.10 -27.61 -15.75
CA GLN A 481 15.23 -28.51 -16.90
C GLN A 481 14.80 -27.77 -18.17
N ASP A 482 15.78 -27.27 -18.93
CA ASP A 482 15.55 -26.56 -20.20
C ASP A 482 15.05 -27.56 -21.27
N ASN A 483 13.74 -27.78 -21.34
CA ASN A 483 13.08 -28.49 -22.44
C ASN A 483 12.46 -27.49 -23.43
N GLU A 484 12.68 -27.68 -24.73
CA GLU A 484 12.20 -26.76 -25.79
C GLU A 484 10.66 -26.75 -26.00
N GLU A 485 9.89 -27.53 -25.24
CA GLU A 485 8.43 -27.68 -25.36
C GLU A 485 7.61 -26.85 -24.34
N ASP A 486 6.27 -26.83 -24.52
CA ASP A 486 5.27 -26.16 -23.67
C ASP A 486 5.46 -26.45 -22.15
N GLY A 487 6.07 -27.58 -21.79
CA GLY A 487 6.41 -27.96 -20.40
C GLY A 487 7.35 -26.98 -19.69
N SER A 488 8.17 -26.21 -20.41
CA SER A 488 9.03 -25.16 -19.82
C SER A 488 8.24 -23.98 -19.23
N LEU A 489 6.99 -23.74 -19.66
CA LEU A 489 6.21 -22.59 -19.19
C LEU A 489 5.65 -22.77 -17.77
N PHE A 490 5.56 -24.00 -17.29
CA PHE A 490 5.16 -24.34 -15.92
C PHE A 490 6.38 -24.65 -15.03
N ASP A 491 7.58 -24.66 -15.60
CA ASP A 491 8.81 -24.81 -14.83
C ASP A 491 9.11 -23.51 -14.07
N ARG A 492 9.27 -23.62 -12.75
CA ARG A 492 9.41 -22.44 -11.89
C ARG A 492 10.70 -21.68 -12.17
N GLY A 493 11.80 -22.39 -12.39
CA GLY A 493 13.10 -21.78 -12.72
C GLY A 493 13.02 -20.97 -14.01
N THR A 494 12.37 -21.52 -15.04
CA THR A 494 12.12 -20.84 -16.30
C THR A 494 11.29 -19.57 -16.10
N GLN A 495 10.21 -19.63 -15.33
CA GLN A 495 9.37 -18.45 -15.05
C GLN A 495 10.17 -17.35 -14.34
N VAL A 496 10.96 -17.69 -13.32
CA VAL A 496 11.79 -16.71 -12.60
C VAL A 496 12.83 -16.08 -13.53
N THR A 497 13.55 -16.90 -14.31
CA THR A 497 14.53 -16.40 -15.28
C THR A 497 13.89 -15.45 -16.29
N MET A 498 12.69 -15.75 -16.80
CA MET A 498 11.99 -14.84 -17.73
C MET A 498 11.69 -13.47 -17.12
N PHE A 499 11.42 -13.39 -15.81
CA PHE A 499 11.17 -12.13 -15.12
C PHE A 499 12.48 -11.37 -14.86
N GLU A 500 13.54 -12.07 -14.44
CA GLU A 500 14.89 -11.52 -14.27
C GLU A 500 15.43 -10.93 -15.58
N ASP A 501 15.36 -11.71 -16.67
CA ASP A 501 15.82 -11.29 -17.99
C ASP A 501 15.05 -10.05 -18.48
N ARG A 502 13.73 -10.00 -18.24
CA ARG A 502 12.90 -8.85 -18.60
C ARG A 502 13.33 -7.59 -17.85
N GLU A 503 13.47 -7.65 -16.54
CA GLU A 503 13.89 -6.50 -15.74
C GLU A 503 15.30 -6.04 -16.15
N GLN A 504 16.27 -6.94 -16.22
CA GLN A 504 17.66 -6.59 -16.54
C GLN A 504 17.78 -5.97 -17.94
N TYR A 505 17.04 -6.50 -18.91
CA TYR A 505 17.01 -5.94 -20.26
C TYR A 505 16.42 -4.52 -20.26
N LEU A 506 15.26 -4.33 -19.63
CA LEU A 506 14.60 -3.02 -19.54
C LEU A 506 15.48 -2.01 -18.80
N LEU A 507 16.08 -2.38 -17.67
CA LEU A 507 16.93 -1.49 -16.89
C LEU A 507 18.17 -1.05 -17.67
N SER A 508 18.88 -2.01 -18.28
CA SER A 508 20.11 -1.70 -19.02
C SER A 508 19.84 -0.86 -20.28
N THR A 509 18.74 -1.11 -20.98
CA THR A 509 18.38 -0.35 -22.18
C THR A 509 17.73 1.00 -21.86
N ALA A 510 17.00 1.12 -20.74
CA ALA A 510 16.56 2.41 -20.20
C ALA A 510 17.76 3.29 -19.84
N ALA A 511 18.77 2.74 -19.14
CA ALA A 511 19.98 3.46 -18.79
C ALA A 511 20.73 3.96 -20.04
N ARG A 512 20.88 3.13 -21.08
CA ARG A 512 21.48 3.53 -22.36
C ARG A 512 20.68 4.60 -23.08
N ARG A 513 19.35 4.49 -23.13
CA ARG A 513 18.47 5.52 -23.72
C ARG A 513 18.60 6.83 -22.96
N LEU A 514 18.65 6.80 -21.62
CA LEU A 514 18.82 7.98 -20.78
C LEU A 514 20.17 8.66 -21.05
N GLN A 515 21.27 7.89 -21.10
CA GLN A 515 22.59 8.42 -21.46
C GLN A 515 22.61 9.05 -22.87
N GLY A 516 21.89 8.45 -23.83
CA GLY A 516 21.72 9.01 -25.17
C GLY A 516 20.93 10.32 -25.15
N ALA A 517 19.83 10.36 -24.40
CA ALA A 517 19.00 11.55 -24.23
C ALA A 517 19.76 12.69 -23.55
N MET A 518 20.55 12.41 -22.51
CA MET A 518 21.40 13.40 -21.81
C MET A 518 22.44 14.07 -22.72
N LYS A 519 22.80 13.46 -23.85
CA LYS A 519 23.70 14.06 -24.86
C LYS A 519 22.97 14.90 -25.90
N ARG A 520 21.65 14.71 -26.03
CA ARG A 520 20.82 15.32 -27.09
C ARG A 520 19.99 16.48 -26.56
N GLU A 521 19.39 16.32 -25.38
CA GLU A 521 18.50 17.31 -24.80
C GLU A 521 19.27 18.43 -24.09
N ASP A 522 18.65 19.61 -24.03
CA ASP A 522 19.27 20.82 -23.50
C ASP A 522 19.43 20.79 -21.97
N ASN A 523 18.61 19.99 -21.27
CA ASN A 523 18.68 19.85 -19.82
C ASN A 523 18.31 18.44 -19.33
N PRO A 524 18.69 18.08 -18.07
CA PRO A 524 18.41 16.76 -17.50
C PRO A 524 16.93 16.41 -17.37
N PHE A 525 16.06 17.41 -17.19
CA PHE A 525 14.61 17.19 -17.10
C PHE A 525 14.06 16.67 -18.43
N ASP A 526 14.39 17.33 -19.54
CA ASP A 526 13.96 16.92 -20.88
C ASP A 526 14.52 15.55 -21.26
N ALA A 527 15.77 15.27 -20.88
CA ALA A 527 16.39 13.96 -21.09
C ALA A 527 15.66 12.83 -20.35
N PHE A 528 15.32 13.04 -19.07
CA PHE A 528 14.57 12.06 -18.28
C PHE A 528 13.14 11.89 -18.80
N ASN A 529 12.47 13.00 -19.10
CA ASN A 529 11.12 13.01 -19.65
C ASN A 529 11.03 12.26 -21.00
N PHE A 530 12.05 12.38 -21.86
CA PHE A 530 12.11 11.69 -23.14
C PHE A 530 12.15 10.15 -23.04
N VAL A 531 12.62 9.60 -21.92
CA VAL A 531 12.77 8.15 -21.72
C VAL A 531 11.78 7.57 -20.70
N GLN A 532 10.81 8.38 -20.27
CA GLN A 532 9.94 8.07 -19.14
C GLN A 532 9.13 6.77 -19.36
N ASP A 533 8.71 6.48 -20.59
CA ASP A 533 8.04 5.23 -20.96
C ASP A 533 8.84 3.99 -20.52
N HIS A 534 10.14 4.00 -20.82
CA HIS A 534 11.03 2.87 -20.56
C HIS A 534 11.37 2.78 -19.07
N VAL A 535 11.62 3.93 -18.45
CA VAL A 535 11.94 4.02 -17.02
C VAL A 535 10.78 3.47 -16.17
N LEU A 536 9.54 3.83 -16.51
CA LEU A 536 8.35 3.28 -15.86
C LEU A 536 8.16 1.79 -16.12
N HIS A 537 8.45 1.30 -17.33
CA HIS A 537 8.37 -0.13 -17.66
C HIS A 537 9.40 -0.95 -16.87
N ALA A 538 10.64 -0.47 -16.76
CA ALA A 538 11.68 -1.12 -15.96
C ALA A 538 11.28 -1.25 -14.48
N ALA A 539 10.72 -0.20 -13.88
CA ALA A 539 10.21 -0.26 -12.51
C ALA A 539 9.07 -1.26 -12.34
N ARG A 540 8.11 -1.31 -13.30
CA ARG A 540 7.03 -2.30 -13.23
C ARG A 540 7.56 -3.73 -13.35
N ALA A 541 8.52 -3.98 -14.25
CA ALA A 541 9.15 -5.29 -14.39
C ALA A 541 9.86 -5.73 -13.11
N HIS A 542 10.53 -4.79 -12.42
CA HIS A 542 11.12 -5.04 -11.11
C HIS A 542 10.09 -5.44 -10.06
N ILE A 543 8.99 -4.67 -9.95
CA ILE A 543 7.93 -4.97 -8.99
C ILE A 543 7.31 -6.35 -9.26
N ASP A 544 7.03 -6.67 -10.52
CA ASP A 544 6.49 -7.97 -10.91
C ASP A 544 7.42 -9.13 -10.51
N ARG A 545 8.74 -8.97 -10.66
CA ARG A 545 9.73 -9.98 -10.23
C ARG A 545 9.75 -10.13 -8.71
N VAL A 546 9.83 -9.03 -7.97
CA VAL A 546 9.81 -9.05 -6.50
C VAL A 546 8.56 -9.77 -5.98
N VAL A 547 7.40 -9.54 -6.60
CA VAL A 547 6.14 -10.22 -6.24
C VAL A 547 6.18 -11.71 -6.59
N LEU A 548 6.76 -12.10 -7.73
CA LEU A 548 6.95 -13.51 -8.08
C LEU A 548 7.85 -14.22 -7.08
N GLU A 549 9.00 -13.64 -6.75
CA GLU A 549 9.99 -14.22 -5.84
C GLU A 549 9.40 -14.47 -4.45
N ALA A 550 8.66 -13.51 -3.90
CA ALA A 550 7.98 -13.67 -2.62
C ALA A 550 6.92 -14.78 -2.65
N PHE A 551 6.23 -14.96 -3.77
CA PHE A 551 5.27 -16.06 -3.93
C PHE A 551 6.00 -17.42 -3.97
N VAL A 552 7.14 -17.50 -4.66
CA VAL A 552 7.94 -18.74 -4.69
C VAL A 552 8.46 -19.10 -3.31
N ALA A 553 9.00 -18.13 -2.55
CA ALA A 553 9.45 -18.37 -1.18
C ALA A 553 8.31 -18.88 -0.29
N ALA A 554 7.11 -18.31 -0.42
CA ALA A 554 5.95 -18.74 0.36
C ALA A 554 5.46 -20.16 0.04
N ILE A 555 5.66 -20.65 -1.19
CA ILE A 555 5.35 -22.04 -1.57
C ILE A 555 6.28 -23.00 -0.83
N GLU A 556 7.58 -22.69 -0.76
CA GLU A 556 8.57 -23.53 -0.07
C GLU A 556 8.34 -23.56 1.45
N ASP A 557 7.89 -22.44 2.03
CA ASP A 557 7.54 -22.36 3.45
C ASP A 557 6.20 -23.05 3.79
N CYS A 558 5.39 -23.41 2.79
CA CYS A 558 4.09 -24.06 2.99
C CYS A 558 4.28 -25.55 3.35
N THR A 559 3.89 -25.90 4.58
CA THR A 559 4.10 -27.26 5.12
C THR A 559 3.03 -28.28 4.73
N ASP A 560 1.81 -27.83 4.40
CA ASP A 560 0.73 -28.71 3.94
C ASP A 560 0.86 -28.98 2.44
N GLU A 561 0.92 -30.26 2.07
CA GLU A 561 1.17 -30.69 0.68
C GLU A 561 0.07 -30.23 -0.27
N THR A 562 -1.21 -30.34 0.14
CA THR A 562 -2.34 -29.95 -0.72
C THR A 562 -2.41 -28.44 -0.92
N ALA A 563 -2.21 -27.65 0.14
CA ALA A 563 -2.14 -26.20 0.03
C ALA A 563 -0.95 -25.76 -0.83
N ARG A 564 0.22 -26.38 -0.65
CA ARG A 564 1.42 -26.10 -1.45
C ARG A 564 1.20 -26.36 -2.94
N ASP A 565 0.55 -27.46 -3.30
CA ASP A 565 0.23 -27.78 -4.69
C ASP A 565 -0.71 -26.73 -5.32
N LEU A 566 -1.74 -26.30 -4.59
CA LEU A 566 -2.65 -25.23 -5.03
C LEU A 566 -1.94 -23.88 -5.17
N LEU A 567 -1.03 -23.54 -4.25
CA LEU A 567 -0.22 -22.33 -4.33
C LEU A 567 0.71 -22.37 -5.55
N SER A 568 1.29 -23.53 -5.87
CA SER A 568 2.11 -23.72 -7.06
C SER A 568 1.32 -23.46 -8.34
N GLU A 569 0.12 -24.02 -8.46
CA GLU A 569 -0.77 -23.77 -9.61
C GLU A 569 -1.22 -22.31 -9.71
N LEU A 570 -1.50 -21.65 -8.58
CA LEU A 570 -1.82 -20.22 -8.56
C LEU A 570 -0.61 -19.37 -8.97
N CYS A 571 0.59 -19.74 -8.56
CA CYS A 571 1.80 -19.01 -8.89
C CYS A 571 2.16 -19.17 -10.38
N ASP A 572 1.87 -20.33 -10.99
CA ASP A 572 1.90 -20.48 -12.45
C ASP A 572 0.89 -19.56 -13.14
N LEU A 573 -0.35 -19.51 -12.64
CA LEU A 573 -1.38 -18.64 -13.21
C LEU A 573 -0.97 -17.17 -13.11
N TYR A 574 -0.39 -16.74 -11.99
CA TYR A 574 0.17 -15.40 -11.83
C TYR A 574 1.28 -15.15 -12.85
N ALA A 575 2.31 -16.00 -12.89
CA ALA A 575 3.47 -15.83 -13.77
C ALA A 575 3.06 -15.74 -15.24
N LEU A 576 2.23 -16.67 -15.70
CA LEU A 576 1.72 -16.68 -17.08
C LEU A 576 0.86 -15.45 -17.39
N THR A 577 0.09 -14.94 -16.42
CA THR A 577 -0.71 -13.73 -16.61
C THR A 577 0.17 -12.50 -16.80
N ILE A 578 1.26 -12.35 -16.02
CA ILE A 578 2.22 -11.25 -16.22
C ILE A 578 2.92 -11.36 -17.57
N ILE A 579 3.35 -12.57 -17.96
CA ILE A 579 3.96 -12.82 -19.28
C ILE A 579 2.97 -12.50 -20.40
N ASP A 580 1.68 -12.79 -20.22
CA ASP A 580 0.61 -12.46 -21.17
C ASP A 580 0.38 -10.94 -21.28
N GLU A 581 0.44 -10.21 -20.17
CA GLU A 581 0.34 -8.74 -20.11
C GLU A 581 1.46 -8.04 -20.91
N ASP A 582 2.70 -8.58 -20.87
CA ASP A 582 3.87 -8.08 -21.60
C ASP A 582 4.24 -8.92 -22.84
N LYS A 583 3.31 -9.74 -23.35
CA LYS A 583 3.59 -10.72 -24.41
C LYS A 583 4.21 -10.11 -25.66
N ALA A 584 3.71 -8.95 -26.09
CA ALA A 584 4.24 -8.25 -27.26
C ALA A 584 5.72 -7.88 -27.06
N TRP A 585 6.06 -7.38 -25.87
CA TRP A 585 7.44 -7.04 -25.51
C TRP A 585 8.35 -8.27 -25.57
N PHE A 586 7.94 -9.40 -24.97
CA PHE A 586 8.73 -10.64 -25.01
C PHE A 586 8.97 -11.15 -26.44
N MET A 587 7.98 -10.99 -27.33
CA MET A 587 8.09 -11.38 -28.73
C MET A 587 9.01 -10.44 -29.53
N GLU A 588 8.88 -9.13 -29.34
CA GLU A 588 9.73 -8.11 -30.00
C GLU A 588 11.21 -8.31 -29.68
N HIS A 589 11.52 -8.74 -28.46
CA HIS A 589 12.87 -9.01 -27.99
C HIS A 589 13.34 -10.44 -28.23
N ARG A 590 12.54 -11.26 -28.93
CA ARG A 590 12.82 -12.67 -29.26
C ARG A 590 13.05 -13.58 -28.05
N LEU A 591 12.51 -13.20 -26.89
CA LEU A 591 12.50 -14.01 -25.67
C LEU A 591 11.34 -15.00 -25.65
N LEU A 592 10.32 -14.79 -26.49
CA LEU A 592 9.19 -15.70 -26.66
C LEU A 592 8.87 -15.88 -28.14
N SER A 593 8.88 -17.14 -28.64
CA SER A 593 8.43 -17.44 -30.00
C SER A 593 6.92 -17.27 -30.14
N VAL A 594 6.42 -17.19 -31.38
CA VAL A 594 4.97 -17.10 -31.65
C VAL A 594 4.23 -18.32 -31.09
N GLU A 595 4.82 -19.50 -31.20
CA GLU A 595 4.27 -20.76 -30.72
C GLU A 595 4.18 -20.77 -29.18
N ARG A 596 5.26 -20.37 -28.48
CA ARG A 596 5.28 -20.27 -27.01
C ARG A 596 4.35 -19.16 -26.52
N ALA A 597 4.22 -18.05 -27.25
CA ALA A 597 3.27 -16.98 -26.92
C ALA A 597 1.80 -17.43 -27.00
N LYS A 598 1.47 -18.33 -27.93
CA LYS A 598 0.15 -19.00 -27.96
C LYS A 598 0.02 -20.02 -26.83
N ALA A 599 1.11 -20.71 -26.49
CA ALA A 599 1.14 -21.66 -25.38
C ALA A 599 0.87 -20.97 -24.02
N VAL A 600 1.39 -19.77 -23.79
CA VAL A 600 1.06 -18.96 -22.59
C VAL A 600 -0.46 -18.78 -22.44
N THR A 601 -1.17 -18.39 -23.51
CA THR A 601 -2.64 -18.24 -23.46
C THR A 601 -3.35 -19.57 -23.18
N ARG A 602 -2.86 -20.69 -23.77
CA ARG A 602 -3.41 -22.02 -23.48
C ARG A 602 -3.16 -22.41 -22.02
N GLY A 603 -1.96 -22.16 -21.49
CA GLY A 603 -1.58 -22.45 -20.11
C GLY A 603 -2.42 -21.68 -19.10
N ILE A 604 -2.75 -20.41 -19.37
CA ILE A 604 -3.70 -19.66 -18.53
C ILE A 604 -5.08 -20.34 -18.53
N ASN A 605 -5.58 -20.79 -19.69
CA ASN A 605 -6.87 -21.49 -19.76
C ASN A 605 -6.84 -22.83 -19.02
N GLU A 606 -5.73 -23.54 -19.10
CA GLU A 606 -5.50 -24.80 -18.39
C GLU A 606 -5.50 -24.59 -16.87
N ARG A 607 -4.73 -23.61 -16.36
CA ARG A 607 -4.72 -23.27 -14.93
C ARG A 607 -6.06 -22.75 -14.44
N CYS A 608 -6.78 -21.96 -15.24
CA CYS A 608 -8.15 -21.56 -14.89
C CYS A 608 -9.08 -22.78 -14.73
N ARG A 609 -8.93 -23.80 -15.59
CA ARG A 609 -9.74 -25.01 -15.54
C ARG A 609 -9.35 -25.93 -14.37
N SER A 610 -8.05 -26.08 -14.08
CA SER A 610 -7.58 -26.91 -12.96
C SER A 610 -7.90 -26.30 -11.60
N LEU A 611 -7.83 -24.97 -11.47
CA LEU A 611 -8.14 -24.25 -10.24
C LEU A 611 -9.64 -24.05 -10.01
N ARG A 612 -10.47 -24.15 -11.06
CA ARG A 612 -11.94 -23.96 -10.97
C ARG A 612 -12.61 -24.79 -9.86
N PRO A 613 -12.35 -26.11 -9.70
CA PRO A 613 -12.93 -26.90 -8.61
C PRO A 613 -12.55 -26.42 -7.21
N HIS A 614 -11.43 -25.68 -7.11
CA HIS A 614 -10.90 -25.16 -5.84
C HIS A 614 -11.25 -23.69 -5.61
N ALA A 615 -11.99 -23.04 -6.51
CA ALA A 615 -12.25 -21.60 -6.45
C ALA A 615 -12.78 -21.12 -5.08
N LEU A 616 -13.72 -21.87 -4.48
CA LEU A 616 -14.25 -21.57 -3.15
C LEU A 616 -13.17 -21.71 -2.07
N THR A 617 -12.41 -22.81 -2.07
CA THR A 617 -11.28 -23.06 -1.15
C THR A 617 -10.24 -21.95 -1.23
N LEU A 618 -9.94 -21.46 -2.43
CA LEU A 618 -8.99 -20.37 -2.64
C LEU A 618 -9.50 -19.05 -2.06
N VAL A 619 -10.78 -18.70 -2.23
CA VAL A 619 -11.31 -17.46 -1.62
C VAL A 619 -11.60 -17.59 -0.13
N GLU A 620 -11.78 -18.80 0.40
CA GLU A 620 -11.75 -19.05 1.86
C GLU A 620 -10.32 -18.87 2.41
N GLY A 621 -9.31 -19.33 1.67
CA GLY A 621 -7.90 -19.13 2.00
C GLY A 621 -7.44 -17.67 1.95
N LEU A 622 -8.18 -16.77 1.28
CA LEU A 622 -7.93 -15.32 1.37
C LEU A 622 -8.26 -14.73 2.76
N GLY A 623 -8.91 -15.52 3.62
CA GLY A 623 -9.10 -15.21 5.03
C GLY A 623 -10.11 -14.11 5.33
N VAL A 624 -11.11 -13.92 4.45
CA VAL A 624 -12.24 -13.01 4.69
C VAL A 624 -13.39 -13.78 5.35
N PRO A 625 -13.73 -13.50 6.62
CA PRO A 625 -14.84 -14.15 7.31
C PRO A 625 -16.20 -13.85 6.67
N GLU A 626 -17.15 -14.78 6.73
CA GLU A 626 -18.46 -14.63 6.10
C GLU A 626 -19.25 -13.41 6.62
N TYR A 627 -19.19 -13.13 7.93
CA TYR A 627 -19.85 -11.96 8.53
C TYR A 627 -19.25 -10.62 8.08
N LEU A 628 -18.03 -10.62 7.51
CA LEU A 628 -17.43 -9.44 6.90
C LEU A 628 -17.69 -9.34 5.41
N LEU A 629 -18.36 -10.31 4.75
CA LEU A 629 -18.69 -10.16 3.33
C LEU A 629 -19.71 -9.02 3.10
N GLY A 630 -20.68 -8.88 4.00
CA GLY A 630 -21.66 -7.79 3.98
C GLY A 630 -22.39 -7.66 2.64
N SER A 631 -22.91 -8.77 2.12
CA SER A 631 -23.45 -8.86 0.75
C SER A 631 -24.77 -9.62 0.70
N ALA A 632 -25.88 -8.88 0.54
CA ALA A 632 -27.23 -9.43 0.57
C ALA A 632 -27.48 -10.52 -0.49
N MET A 633 -26.82 -10.44 -1.65
CA MET A 633 -26.96 -11.43 -2.73
C MET A 633 -26.40 -12.82 -2.36
N LEU A 634 -25.59 -12.92 -1.30
CA LEU A 634 -25.08 -14.20 -0.81
C LEU A 634 -26.03 -14.88 0.18
N GLU A 635 -26.94 -14.11 0.80
CA GLU A 635 -27.90 -14.54 1.83
C GLU A 635 -29.28 -14.94 1.26
N ARG A 636 -29.66 -14.38 0.11
CA ARG A 636 -31.05 -14.40 -0.42
C ARG A 636 -31.61 -15.75 -0.91
N GLU A 637 -30.94 -16.87 -0.71
CA GLU A 637 -31.53 -18.20 -0.95
C GLU A 637 -31.89 -18.88 0.37
N GLY A 638 -33.07 -18.52 0.92
CA GLY A 638 -33.67 -19.20 2.07
C GLY A 638 -34.67 -18.37 2.90
N ALA A 639 -34.62 -17.04 2.85
CA ALA A 639 -35.50 -16.18 3.64
C ALA A 639 -36.53 -15.46 2.75
N VAL A 640 -37.80 -15.82 2.89
CA VAL A 640 -38.92 -14.94 2.52
C VAL A 640 -38.86 -13.75 3.48
N VAL A 641 -38.33 -12.61 3.02
CA VAL A 641 -38.39 -11.36 3.77
C VAL A 641 -39.83 -10.85 3.68
N PRO A 642 -40.60 -10.77 4.79
CA PRO A 642 -41.89 -10.12 4.76
C PRO A 642 -41.69 -8.62 4.46
N PRO A 643 -42.63 -7.97 3.77
CA PRO A 643 -42.49 -6.56 3.40
C PRO A 643 -42.23 -5.72 4.65
N GLN A 644 -41.15 -4.95 4.62
CA GLN A 644 -40.90 -3.93 5.62
C GLN A 644 -41.98 -2.85 5.46
N ASP A 645 -42.78 -2.65 6.51
CA ASP A 645 -43.70 -1.53 6.61
C ASP A 645 -42.90 -0.23 6.54
N VAL A 646 -43.05 0.47 5.42
CA VAL A 646 -42.62 1.86 5.28
C VAL A 646 -43.72 2.74 5.86
N SER A 647 -43.66 2.98 7.17
CA SER A 647 -44.38 4.11 7.76
C SER A 647 -43.45 5.33 7.78
N VAL A 648 -43.86 6.35 7.02
CA VAL A 648 -43.28 7.68 6.79
C VAL A 648 -42.94 8.43 8.07
#